data_AF-A0A6G4MN53-F1
#
_entry.id   AF-A0A6G4MN53-F1
#
_cell.length_a   1.000
_cell.length_b   1.000
_cell.length_c   1.000
_cell.angle_alpha   90.00
_cell.angle_beta   90.00
_cell.angle_gamma   90.00
#
_symmetry.space_group_name_H-M   'P 1'
#
loop_
_entity.id
_entity.type
_entity.pdbx_description
1 polymer ?
#
loop_
_entity_poly.entity_id
_entity_poly.type
_entity_poly.pdbx_seq_one_letter_code
_entity_poly.pdbx_strand_id
1 'polypeptide(L)'
;MRNIDLIREVTAAAAGNWPYVLAGLSINVPDSSRRHAPCPACGGTDRFRFDDNGRGSFICNQCGAGDGLDLIKKVNNCDTTEAALLAADVLGIDYRVEQTDPAAASQRREQLEADRQQREQERQQQAAEDAEQRRATFTRLYAGMRQNVTQGESDYLQSKGLTGFNYPVMSDGSLLLPLVDESGAVVAAQTITPQGEKRLLTGSAKRGAYHAVNAPGQPQKVIIAEGLATTLSTHLMRPDALTVCAIDAGNLLPVAEFMRQQYPQAQIIIAADNDRLDDKPNTGTERAEKAASAVAGYVAVPPTDYKADWNDYHHQHGLEVATAAFNDSMYQPQGECVKPQLQAIEGGKTDQPEKDPLKPRIESRKDGVYWITPKVDKESGEIINNESWLASPMDVIGTGRDDKDQYLILRWLAFGAGIPTTAAIPLADIGEREGWRTMKAGGVNVTTKSSLRAILADWLQRSGSRELWRVAHATGWQCGAYIMPDGEIIGTPEHPVLFSGRSSAAAGYTVAGTSESWRKSVARLAYGNYAMMTGIAAALAAPLIGLAGADGFGIHFYEQSSAGKTTTANVASSLYGNPDLLRLTWYGTALGLANEAAAHNDGLMPLDEVGQGADPVSVSQSAYALFNGVGKLQGAKEGGNRDLKRWRTVAISTGEMDLETFIATAGRKTKAGQLVRLLNIPLSKAVRFHDHQNGKHHADALKDAYQRHHGAAGRGWIRWLADHQQQAIDTVRECEARWRSLIPADYGEQVHRVAARFAILEAALLLGEVVTGWDAQTCRDAIQHSYNAWLREFGTGNKEHQQIIEQTEAFLNAYGFSRFAPFPYSSADMPVKDLAGYRQKGNHDSDPVIFYTFRGAFEKEIAQNFNPTQFAEVLKNAGMLKPPSSGRGYQRKSPRIDGRQINVYVLTFRPEDYDEPEE
;
A
#
# COMPACT_ATOMS: atom_id res chain seq x y z
N MET A 1 31.63 -4.21 0.97
CA MET A 1 30.69 -3.73 -0.08
C MET A 1 29.50 -4.71 -0.22
N ARG A 2 28.24 -4.28 -0.41
CA ARG A 2 27.13 -5.25 -0.69
C ARG A 2 27.27 -5.77 -2.13
N ASN A 3 26.84 -7.00 -2.42
CA ASN A 3 26.98 -7.60 -3.76
C ASN A 3 26.41 -6.72 -4.89
N ILE A 4 25.29 -6.03 -4.65
CA ILE A 4 24.70 -5.12 -5.65
C ILE A 4 25.49 -3.83 -5.85
N ASP A 5 26.18 -3.35 -4.82
CA ASP A 5 27.03 -2.16 -4.88
C ASP A 5 28.33 -2.50 -5.64
N LEU A 6 28.89 -3.69 -5.41
CA LEU A 6 30.04 -4.23 -6.16
C LEU A 6 29.72 -4.41 -7.64
N ILE A 7 28.60 -5.04 -7.97
CA ILE A 7 28.19 -5.23 -9.36
C ILE A 7 28.04 -3.87 -10.06
N ARG A 8 27.42 -2.88 -9.41
CA ARG A 8 27.28 -1.53 -9.97
C ARG A 8 28.61 -0.83 -10.20
N GLU A 9 29.52 -0.91 -9.23
CA GLU A 9 30.84 -0.30 -9.32
C GLU A 9 31.69 -0.94 -10.42
N VAL A 10 31.68 -2.27 -10.50
CA VAL A 10 32.35 -3.04 -11.56
C VAL A 10 31.77 -2.72 -12.93
N THR A 11 30.44 -2.70 -13.10
CA THR A 11 29.82 -2.36 -14.38
C THR A 11 30.14 -0.93 -14.81
N ALA A 12 30.21 0.02 -13.87
CA ALA A 12 30.57 1.40 -14.16
C ALA A 12 32.06 1.54 -14.52
N ALA A 13 32.95 0.89 -13.78
CA ALA A 13 34.40 0.93 -14.01
C ALA A 13 34.82 0.17 -15.30
N ALA A 14 34.09 -0.88 -15.66
CA ALA A 14 34.32 -1.64 -16.89
C ALA A 14 33.71 -0.98 -18.14
N ALA A 15 32.85 0.04 -17.98
CA ALA A 15 32.15 0.67 -19.10
C ALA A 15 33.15 1.25 -20.13
N GLY A 16 33.05 0.79 -21.37
CA GLY A 16 33.98 1.16 -22.45
C GLY A 16 35.37 0.54 -22.38
N ASN A 17 35.63 -0.37 -21.41
CA ASN A 17 36.91 -1.07 -21.25
C ASN A 17 36.73 -2.60 -21.14
N TRP A 18 35.61 -3.14 -21.62
CA TRP A 18 35.29 -4.56 -21.54
C TRP A 18 36.29 -5.48 -22.27
N PRO A 19 36.86 -5.13 -23.44
CA PRO A 19 37.90 -5.94 -24.08
C PRO A 19 39.11 -6.19 -23.16
N TYR A 20 39.52 -5.19 -22.39
CA TYR A 20 40.63 -5.31 -21.42
C TYR A 20 40.27 -6.23 -20.25
N VAL A 21 39.08 -6.04 -19.68
CA VAL A 21 38.59 -6.86 -18.55
C VAL A 21 38.47 -8.33 -18.97
N LEU A 22 37.91 -8.60 -20.14
CA LEU A 22 37.74 -9.94 -20.69
C LEU A 22 39.09 -10.59 -21.03
N ALA A 23 40.03 -9.84 -21.62
CA ALA A 23 41.38 -10.33 -21.89
C ALA A 23 42.13 -10.69 -20.59
N GLY A 24 41.96 -9.89 -19.52
CA GLY A 24 42.52 -10.18 -18.19
C GLY A 24 42.01 -11.50 -17.58
N LEU A 25 40.84 -11.97 -18.00
CA LEU A 25 40.25 -13.26 -17.62
C LEU A 25 40.52 -14.38 -18.65
N SER A 26 41.41 -14.15 -19.62
CA SER A 26 41.69 -15.08 -20.73
C SER A 26 40.49 -15.37 -21.63
N ILE A 27 39.53 -14.46 -21.71
CA ILE A 27 38.36 -14.54 -22.60
C ILE A 27 38.65 -13.76 -23.88
N ASN A 28 38.93 -14.47 -24.96
CA ASN A 28 39.22 -13.86 -26.26
C ASN A 28 37.94 -13.42 -26.96
N VAL A 29 37.84 -12.12 -27.28
CA VAL A 29 36.75 -11.56 -28.09
C VAL A 29 37.32 -10.90 -29.35
N PRO A 30 36.61 -10.92 -30.50
CA PRO A 30 37.09 -10.31 -31.72
C PRO A 30 37.15 -8.78 -31.64
N ASP A 31 38.18 -8.18 -32.23
CA ASP A 31 38.46 -6.72 -32.20
C ASP A 31 37.47 -5.86 -33.01
N SER A 32 36.46 -6.46 -33.65
CA SER A 32 35.49 -5.75 -34.48
C SER A 32 34.10 -6.36 -34.35
N SER A 33 33.10 -5.50 -34.18
CA SER A 33 31.68 -5.88 -34.11
C SER A 33 31.11 -6.48 -35.40
N ARG A 34 31.85 -6.43 -36.51
CA ARG A 34 31.48 -7.08 -37.77
C ARG A 34 32.13 -8.46 -37.96
N ARG A 35 33.05 -8.85 -37.09
CA ARG A 35 33.81 -10.10 -37.23
C ARG A 35 33.15 -11.19 -36.40
N HIS A 36 32.80 -12.28 -37.08
CA HIS A 36 32.26 -13.47 -36.46
C HIS A 36 33.40 -14.38 -35.98
N ALA A 37 33.25 -14.99 -34.82
CA ALA A 37 34.26 -15.84 -34.19
C ALA A 37 33.63 -17.07 -33.49
N PRO A 38 34.45 -18.05 -33.07
CA PRO A 38 34.05 -19.08 -32.11
C PRO A 38 33.50 -18.45 -30.83
N CYS A 39 32.45 -19.02 -30.22
CA CYS A 39 31.96 -18.55 -28.94
C CYS A 39 32.91 -18.96 -27.81
N PRO A 40 33.36 -18.03 -26.94
CA PRO A 40 34.21 -18.38 -25.80
C PRO A 40 33.57 -19.34 -24.80
N ALA A 41 32.23 -19.36 -24.71
CA ALA A 41 31.50 -20.20 -23.77
C ALA A 41 31.07 -21.56 -24.35
N CYS A 42 30.59 -21.60 -25.60
CA CYS A 42 30.02 -22.82 -26.21
C CYS A 42 30.76 -23.32 -27.47
N GLY A 43 31.87 -22.68 -27.86
CA GLY A 43 32.66 -23.06 -29.03
C GLY A 43 32.02 -22.71 -30.38
N GLY A 44 32.35 -23.49 -31.42
CA GLY A 44 31.93 -23.26 -32.81
C GLY A 44 32.99 -22.55 -33.66
N THR A 45 32.61 -22.07 -34.85
CA THR A 45 33.51 -21.42 -35.83
C THR A 45 33.24 -19.92 -36.00
N ASP A 46 31.98 -19.50 -36.08
CA ASP A 46 31.58 -18.15 -36.53
C ASP A 46 30.24 -17.67 -35.94
N ARG A 47 29.84 -18.21 -34.78
CA ARG A 47 28.51 -17.97 -34.18
C ARG A 47 28.45 -16.86 -33.13
N PHE A 48 29.60 -16.29 -32.79
CA PHE A 48 29.75 -15.27 -31.77
C PHE A 48 30.17 -13.94 -32.37
N ARG A 49 29.56 -12.86 -31.88
CA ARG A 49 29.85 -11.47 -32.23
C ARG A 49 29.95 -10.64 -30.97
N PHE A 50 31.02 -9.87 -30.85
CA PHE A 50 31.22 -8.95 -29.74
C PHE A 50 30.94 -7.51 -30.19
N ASP A 51 29.95 -6.88 -29.59
CA ASP A 51 29.46 -5.55 -29.93
C ASP A 51 29.46 -4.69 -28.67
N ASP A 52 30.66 -4.28 -28.25
CA ASP A 52 30.92 -3.70 -26.92
C ASP A 52 29.89 -2.63 -26.53
N ASN A 53 29.56 -1.67 -27.41
CA ASN A 53 28.58 -0.59 -27.18
C ASN A 53 28.70 0.05 -25.77
N GLY A 54 29.91 0.05 -25.20
CA GLY A 54 30.21 0.52 -23.85
C GLY A 54 29.83 -0.42 -22.70
N ARG A 55 29.15 -1.54 -22.95
CA ARG A 55 28.67 -2.50 -21.93
C ARG A 55 29.19 -3.93 -22.11
N GLY A 56 30.12 -4.17 -23.05
CA GLY A 56 30.63 -5.50 -23.33
C GLY A 56 29.59 -6.40 -23.97
N SER A 57 28.65 -5.82 -24.73
CA SER A 57 27.52 -6.60 -25.27
C SER A 57 27.99 -7.62 -26.29
N PHE A 58 27.38 -8.79 -26.29
CA PHE A 58 27.70 -9.86 -27.24
C PHE A 58 26.43 -10.57 -27.68
N ILE A 59 26.53 -11.25 -28.83
CA ILE A 59 25.47 -12.11 -29.35
C ILE A 59 26.08 -13.44 -29.77
N CYS A 60 25.51 -14.53 -29.27
CA CYS A 60 25.77 -15.87 -29.75
C CYS A 60 24.47 -16.50 -30.25
N ASN A 61 24.49 -17.07 -31.46
CA ASN A 61 23.30 -17.70 -32.06
C ASN A 61 22.84 -18.98 -31.32
N GLN A 62 23.61 -19.49 -30.35
CA GLN A 62 23.28 -20.69 -29.59
C GLN A 62 23.03 -20.41 -28.11
N CYS A 63 23.90 -19.65 -27.44
CA CYS A 63 23.75 -19.36 -26.01
C CYS A 63 23.11 -18.00 -25.71
N GLY A 64 22.61 -17.29 -26.74
CA GLY A 64 21.88 -16.03 -26.61
C GLY A 64 22.77 -14.78 -26.52
N ALA A 65 22.14 -13.64 -26.31
CA ALA A 65 22.81 -12.34 -26.11
C ALA A 65 23.04 -12.02 -24.63
N GLY A 66 23.94 -11.10 -24.33
CA GLY A 66 24.24 -10.65 -22.96
C GLY A 66 25.24 -9.49 -22.93
N ASP A 67 25.58 -9.03 -21.73
CA ASP A 67 26.62 -8.02 -21.48
C ASP A 67 27.96 -8.64 -21.04
N GLY A 68 28.94 -7.79 -20.70
CA GLY A 68 30.28 -8.26 -20.32
C GLY A 68 30.30 -9.16 -19.09
N LEU A 69 29.43 -8.94 -18.09
CA LEU A 69 29.32 -9.82 -16.92
C LEU A 69 28.63 -11.14 -17.28
N ASP A 70 27.61 -11.09 -18.12
CA ASP A 70 26.96 -12.30 -18.64
C ASP A 70 27.91 -13.18 -19.45
N LEU A 71 28.89 -12.60 -20.14
CA LEU A 71 29.92 -13.36 -20.85
C LEU A 71 30.85 -14.09 -19.86
N ILE A 72 31.32 -13.40 -18.82
CA ILE A 72 32.16 -13.99 -17.76
C ILE A 72 31.41 -15.13 -17.06
N LYS A 73 30.14 -14.92 -16.70
CA LYS A 73 29.29 -15.97 -16.11
C LYS A 73 29.23 -17.22 -16.97
N LYS A 74 29.04 -17.05 -18.28
CA LYS A 74 28.91 -18.18 -19.22
C LYS A 74 30.23 -18.91 -19.46
N VAL A 75 31.37 -18.22 -19.46
CA VAL A 75 32.69 -18.84 -19.68
C VAL A 75 33.21 -19.51 -18.40
N ASN A 76 33.03 -18.87 -17.25
CA ASN A 76 33.56 -19.34 -15.97
C ASN A 76 32.56 -20.20 -15.18
N ASN A 77 31.33 -20.37 -15.68
CA ASN A 77 30.24 -21.12 -15.06
C ASN A 77 29.99 -20.70 -13.60
N CYS A 78 29.87 -19.39 -13.39
CA CYS A 78 29.74 -18.76 -12.08
C CYS A 78 28.50 -17.86 -12.01
N ASP A 79 28.12 -17.46 -10.79
CA ASP A 79 27.01 -16.52 -10.60
C ASP A 79 27.42 -15.05 -10.89
N THR A 80 26.44 -14.14 -10.91
CA THR A 80 26.69 -12.72 -11.22
C THR A 80 27.61 -12.01 -10.22
N THR A 81 27.62 -12.45 -8.96
CA THR A 81 28.48 -11.86 -7.93
C THR A 81 29.91 -12.34 -8.12
N GLU A 82 30.10 -13.63 -8.38
CA GLU A 82 31.41 -14.22 -8.67
C GLU A 82 32.02 -13.65 -9.95
N ALA A 83 31.23 -13.47 -11.01
CA ALA A 83 31.68 -12.80 -12.22
C ALA A 83 32.10 -11.33 -11.98
N ALA A 84 31.37 -10.62 -11.11
CA ALA A 84 31.75 -9.26 -10.72
C ALA A 84 33.03 -9.22 -9.87
N LEU A 85 33.27 -10.22 -9.01
CA LEU A 85 34.53 -10.36 -8.26
C LEU A 85 35.72 -10.61 -9.18
N LEU A 86 35.58 -11.50 -10.18
CA LEU A 86 36.62 -11.75 -11.18
C LEU A 86 36.94 -10.49 -12.00
N ALA A 87 35.93 -9.73 -12.40
CA ALA A 87 36.12 -8.45 -13.07
C ALA A 87 36.72 -7.38 -12.13
N ALA A 88 36.33 -7.35 -10.86
CA ALA A 88 36.88 -6.46 -9.84
C ALA A 88 38.38 -6.71 -9.60
N ASP A 89 38.80 -7.97 -9.55
CA ASP A 89 40.21 -8.36 -9.41
C ASP A 89 41.06 -7.85 -10.60
N VAL A 90 40.52 -7.90 -11.83
CA VAL A 90 41.19 -7.36 -13.03
C VAL A 90 41.21 -5.83 -13.04
N LEU A 91 40.17 -5.19 -12.51
CA LEU A 91 40.05 -3.73 -12.42
C LEU A 91 40.77 -3.13 -11.19
N GLY A 92 41.29 -3.97 -10.28
CA GLY A 92 41.94 -3.52 -9.05
C GLY A 92 40.98 -2.87 -8.05
N ILE A 93 39.69 -3.23 -8.08
CA ILE A 93 38.68 -2.70 -7.16
C ILE A 93 38.80 -3.46 -5.82
N ASP A 94 39.18 -2.75 -4.75
CA ASP A 94 39.31 -3.35 -3.41
C ASP A 94 37.92 -3.56 -2.78
N TYR A 95 37.41 -4.77 -2.88
CA TYR A 95 36.13 -5.18 -2.27
C TYR A 95 36.29 -5.75 -0.86
N ARG A 96 37.52 -5.79 -0.30
CA ARG A 96 37.85 -6.36 1.01
C ARG A 96 38.08 -5.28 2.07
N VAL A 97 37.12 -4.36 2.24
CA VAL A 97 37.06 -3.49 3.43
C VAL A 97 35.61 -3.37 3.94
N GLU A 98 35.51 -3.47 5.27
CA GLU A 98 34.32 -3.59 6.11
C GLU A 98 33.47 -2.31 6.27
N GLN A 99 32.27 -2.55 6.79
CA GLN A 99 31.42 -1.62 7.53
C GLN A 99 32.22 -0.55 8.29
N THR A 100 31.93 0.73 8.07
CA THR A 100 32.01 1.81 9.08
C THR A 100 31.68 3.15 8.41
N ASP A 101 30.38 3.48 8.28
CA ASP A 101 29.84 4.84 8.55
C ASP A 101 28.33 4.89 8.21
N PRO A 102 27.43 4.80 9.22
CA PRO A 102 25.99 4.97 9.03
C PRO A 102 25.59 6.35 8.48
N ALA A 103 26.39 7.40 8.72
CA ALA A 103 26.06 8.76 8.32
C ALA A 103 26.25 8.98 6.81
N ALA A 104 27.37 8.52 6.26
CA ALA A 104 27.61 8.53 4.81
C ALA A 104 26.58 7.69 4.04
N ALA A 105 26.08 6.60 4.63
CA ALA A 105 25.03 5.77 4.05
C ALA A 105 23.64 6.43 4.10
N SER A 106 23.34 7.26 5.12
CA SER A 106 22.10 8.06 5.20
C SER A 106 22.10 9.17 4.15
N GLN A 107 23.19 9.96 4.09
CA GLN A 107 23.34 11.03 3.09
C GLN A 107 23.22 10.52 1.66
N ARG A 108 23.82 9.36 1.36
CA ARG A 108 23.74 8.77 0.01
C ARG A 108 22.33 8.26 -0.33
N ARG A 109 21.52 7.89 0.66
CA ARG A 109 20.10 7.50 0.45
C ARG A 109 19.22 8.73 0.23
N GLU A 110 19.39 9.76 1.05
CA GLU A 110 18.68 11.04 0.91
C GLU A 110 18.95 11.68 -0.45
N GLN A 111 20.19 11.65 -0.92
CA GLN A 111 20.56 12.19 -2.23
C GLN A 111 19.96 11.41 -3.39
N LEU A 112 19.84 10.07 -3.28
CA LEU A 112 19.18 9.23 -4.29
C LEU A 112 17.65 9.38 -4.30
N GLU A 113 17.04 9.61 -3.14
CA GLU A 113 15.60 9.90 -3.03
C GLU A 113 15.26 11.28 -3.61
N ALA A 114 16.09 12.30 -3.34
CA ALA A 114 15.95 13.63 -3.92
C ALA A 114 16.08 13.62 -5.45
N ASP A 115 17.10 12.94 -6.00
CA ASP A 115 17.28 12.78 -7.45
C ASP A 115 16.08 12.09 -8.12
N ARG A 116 15.47 11.11 -7.43
CA ARG A 116 14.29 10.40 -7.95
C ARG A 116 13.07 11.29 -7.99
N GLN A 117 12.82 12.07 -6.93
CA GLN A 117 11.72 13.02 -6.86
C GLN A 117 11.85 14.11 -7.92
N GLN A 118 13.07 14.63 -8.13
CA GLN A 118 13.32 15.66 -9.13
C GLN A 118 13.02 15.16 -10.56
N ARG A 119 13.49 13.96 -10.92
CA ARG A 119 13.20 13.37 -12.25
C ARG A 119 11.72 13.11 -12.47
N GLU A 120 10.98 12.78 -11.43
CA GLU A 120 9.53 12.58 -11.51
C GLU A 120 8.78 13.90 -11.71
N GLN A 121 9.19 14.97 -11.01
CA GLN A 121 8.65 16.31 -11.22
C GLN A 121 8.96 16.86 -12.63
N GLU A 122 10.19 16.72 -13.12
CA GLU A 122 10.57 17.12 -14.48
C GLU A 122 9.75 16.37 -15.54
N ARG A 123 9.50 15.07 -15.33
CA ARG A 123 8.66 14.27 -16.22
C ARG A 123 7.20 14.73 -16.21
N GLN A 124 6.67 15.12 -15.05
CA GLN A 124 5.30 15.64 -14.93
C GLN A 124 5.15 17.02 -15.60
N GLN A 125 6.14 17.92 -15.43
CA GLN A 125 6.15 19.22 -16.11
C GLN A 125 6.22 19.07 -17.63
N GLN A 126 7.14 18.26 -18.15
CA GLN A 126 7.25 18.03 -19.59
C GLN A 126 5.96 17.48 -20.19
N ALA A 127 5.30 16.53 -19.50
CA ALA A 127 4.04 15.95 -19.95
C ALA A 127 2.89 16.99 -19.99
N ALA A 128 2.89 17.95 -19.06
CA ALA A 128 1.91 19.04 -19.04
C ALA A 128 2.14 20.04 -20.18
N GLU A 129 3.39 20.46 -20.42
CA GLU A 129 3.75 21.36 -21.52
C GLU A 129 3.41 20.73 -22.89
N ASP A 130 3.73 19.45 -23.08
CA ASP A 130 3.41 18.71 -24.31
C ASP A 130 1.89 18.58 -24.54
N ALA A 131 1.09 18.52 -23.47
CA ALA A 131 -0.38 18.49 -23.56
C ALA A 131 -0.94 19.86 -23.96
N GLU A 132 -0.42 20.94 -23.39
CA GLU A 132 -0.84 22.32 -23.68
C GLU A 132 -0.52 22.71 -25.13
N GLN A 133 0.69 22.40 -25.62
CA GLN A 133 1.09 22.65 -27.00
C GLN A 133 0.20 21.91 -28.02
N ARG A 134 -0.19 20.66 -27.72
CA ARG A 134 -1.11 19.89 -28.57
C ARG A 134 -2.49 20.55 -28.63
N ARG A 135 -3.03 20.99 -27.49
CA ARG A 135 -4.33 21.67 -27.41
C ARG A 135 -4.34 23.00 -28.17
N ALA A 136 -3.27 23.79 -28.06
CA ALA A 136 -3.11 25.04 -28.81
C ALA A 136 -3.05 24.79 -30.32
N THR A 137 -2.29 23.76 -30.75
CA THR A 137 -2.18 23.35 -32.16
C THR A 137 -3.53 22.96 -32.74
N PHE A 138 -4.31 22.15 -32.01
CA PHE A 138 -5.66 21.75 -32.41
C PHE A 138 -6.58 22.96 -32.57
N THR A 139 -6.64 23.83 -31.56
CA THR A 139 -7.51 25.00 -31.53
C THR A 139 -7.30 25.89 -32.76
N ARG A 140 -6.02 26.13 -33.13
CA ARG A 140 -5.65 26.91 -34.31
C ARG A 140 -6.09 26.25 -35.61
N LEU A 141 -5.82 24.95 -35.78
CA LEU A 141 -6.16 24.22 -37.01
C LEU A 141 -7.68 24.11 -37.20
N TYR A 142 -8.40 23.78 -36.14
CA TYR A 142 -9.86 23.65 -36.18
C TYR A 142 -10.54 24.98 -36.49
N ALA A 143 -10.09 26.09 -35.89
CA ALA A 143 -10.61 27.42 -36.19
C ALA A 143 -10.39 27.80 -37.67
N GLY A 144 -9.21 27.48 -38.23
CA GLY A 144 -8.91 27.73 -39.64
C GLY A 144 -9.79 26.93 -40.60
N MET A 145 -10.05 25.65 -40.31
CA MET A 145 -10.95 24.84 -41.14
C MET A 145 -12.41 25.31 -41.04
N ARG A 146 -12.87 25.68 -39.85
CA ARG A 146 -14.25 26.14 -39.61
C ARG A 146 -14.61 27.43 -40.34
N GLN A 147 -13.65 28.24 -40.78
CA GLN A 147 -13.92 29.44 -41.59
C GLN A 147 -14.35 29.12 -43.02
N ASN A 148 -13.97 27.95 -43.55
CA ASN A 148 -14.15 27.56 -44.95
C ASN A 148 -15.19 26.44 -45.13
N VAL A 149 -16.10 26.28 -44.17
CA VAL A 149 -17.17 25.27 -44.25
C VAL A 149 -18.52 25.92 -44.48
N THR A 150 -19.32 25.28 -45.33
CA THR A 150 -20.73 25.59 -45.54
C THR A 150 -21.58 24.44 -45.00
N GLN A 151 -22.74 24.75 -44.41
CA GLN A 151 -23.70 23.72 -44.01
C GLN A 151 -24.35 23.13 -45.25
N GLY A 152 -24.27 21.80 -45.40
CA GLY A 152 -24.89 21.10 -46.50
C GLY A 152 -24.78 19.59 -46.35
N GLU A 153 -25.36 18.87 -47.31
CA GLU A 153 -25.20 17.43 -47.40
C GLU A 153 -23.83 17.08 -47.98
N SER A 154 -23.15 16.10 -47.38
CA SER A 154 -21.87 15.62 -47.87
C SER A 154 -22.06 14.53 -48.92
N ASP A 155 -21.29 14.59 -50.01
CA ASP A 155 -21.23 13.55 -51.04
C ASP A 155 -20.93 12.16 -50.45
N TYR A 156 -20.13 12.10 -49.38
CA TYR A 156 -19.87 10.86 -48.64
C TYR A 156 -21.16 10.28 -48.06
N LEU A 157 -21.98 11.08 -47.38
CA LEU A 157 -23.23 10.62 -46.79
C LEU A 157 -24.27 10.24 -47.86
N GLN A 158 -24.34 11.02 -48.95
CA GLN A 158 -25.21 10.71 -50.09
C GLN A 158 -24.82 9.37 -50.74
N SER A 159 -23.52 9.11 -50.94
CA SER A 159 -23.02 7.82 -51.45
C SER A 159 -23.35 6.65 -50.52
N LYS A 160 -23.50 6.91 -49.22
CA LYS A 160 -23.91 5.96 -48.19
C LYS A 160 -25.42 5.84 -48.01
N GLY A 161 -26.23 6.55 -48.81
CA GLY A 161 -27.70 6.52 -48.79
C GLY A 161 -28.33 7.37 -47.68
N LEU A 162 -27.53 8.17 -46.99
CA LEU A 162 -27.94 8.99 -45.86
C LEU A 162 -28.18 10.42 -46.33
N THR A 163 -29.38 10.69 -46.83
CA THR A 163 -29.84 12.03 -47.24
C THR A 163 -30.62 12.70 -46.10
N GLY A 164 -30.70 14.03 -46.10
CA GLY A 164 -31.41 14.81 -45.08
C GLY A 164 -30.56 15.23 -43.86
N PHE A 165 -29.26 14.96 -43.85
CA PHE A 165 -28.35 15.36 -42.77
C PHE A 165 -27.37 16.44 -43.22
N ASN A 166 -27.48 17.63 -42.61
CA ASN A 166 -26.58 18.75 -42.87
C ASN A 166 -25.39 18.74 -41.91
N TYR A 167 -24.19 18.78 -42.47
CA TYR A 167 -22.94 18.89 -41.74
C TYR A 167 -22.08 20.03 -42.29
N PRO A 168 -21.05 20.49 -41.55
CA PRO A 168 -20.07 21.40 -42.11
C PRO A 168 -19.27 20.70 -43.22
N VAL A 169 -19.39 21.19 -44.45
CA VAL A 169 -18.69 20.68 -45.64
C VAL A 169 -17.71 21.72 -46.15
N MET A 170 -16.47 21.30 -46.38
CA MET A 170 -15.41 22.13 -46.92
C MET A 170 -15.57 22.33 -48.44
N SER A 171 -14.87 23.31 -49.00
CA SER A 171 -14.92 23.61 -50.45
C SER A 171 -14.47 22.46 -51.36
N ASP A 172 -13.71 21.50 -50.83
CA ASP A 172 -13.27 20.29 -51.54
C ASP A 172 -14.26 19.11 -51.41
N GLY A 173 -15.42 19.33 -50.78
CA GLY A 173 -16.45 18.31 -50.51
C GLY A 173 -16.22 17.49 -49.24
N SER A 174 -15.12 17.72 -48.51
CA SER A 174 -14.83 16.99 -47.27
C SER A 174 -15.73 17.44 -46.13
N LEU A 175 -16.34 16.49 -45.42
CA LEU A 175 -17.11 16.73 -44.21
C LEU A 175 -16.18 16.97 -43.02
N LEU A 176 -16.44 17.99 -42.21
CA LEU A 176 -15.75 18.29 -40.96
C LEU A 176 -16.64 17.93 -39.77
N LEU A 177 -16.28 16.86 -39.05
CA LEU A 177 -16.99 16.34 -37.89
C LEU A 177 -16.34 16.82 -36.58
N PRO A 178 -16.95 17.75 -35.83
CA PRO A 178 -16.45 18.15 -34.52
C PRO A 178 -16.78 17.12 -33.44
N LEU A 179 -15.84 16.90 -32.53
CA LEU A 179 -15.96 16.00 -31.38
C LEU A 179 -15.84 16.78 -30.09
N VAL A 180 -16.79 16.56 -29.20
CA VAL A 180 -16.88 17.26 -27.92
C VAL A 180 -16.41 16.38 -26.77
N ASP A 181 -15.96 17.03 -25.69
CA ASP A 181 -15.67 16.40 -24.40
C ASP A 181 -16.86 16.48 -23.43
N GLU A 182 -16.60 16.15 -22.16
CA GLU A 182 -17.57 16.23 -21.06
C GLU A 182 -18.15 17.62 -20.81
N SER A 183 -17.41 18.67 -21.15
CA SER A 183 -17.86 20.07 -20.99
C SER A 183 -18.69 20.55 -22.18
N GLY A 184 -18.78 19.74 -23.25
CA GLY A 184 -19.37 20.14 -24.53
C GLY A 184 -18.41 20.97 -25.39
N ALA A 185 -17.16 21.15 -24.99
CA ALA A 185 -16.16 21.87 -25.77
C ALA A 185 -15.62 20.98 -26.90
N VAL A 186 -15.39 21.56 -28.08
CA VAL A 186 -14.78 20.83 -29.20
C VAL A 186 -13.30 20.63 -28.90
N VAL A 187 -12.87 19.37 -28.70
CA VAL A 187 -11.49 19.00 -28.34
C VAL A 187 -10.79 18.12 -29.39
N ALA A 188 -11.56 17.62 -30.34
CA ALA A 188 -11.07 16.85 -31.47
C ALA A 188 -11.97 17.11 -32.69
N ALA A 189 -11.47 16.81 -33.89
CA ALA A 189 -12.26 16.86 -35.11
C ALA A 189 -11.72 15.87 -36.14
N GLN A 190 -12.63 15.32 -36.94
CA GLN A 190 -12.31 14.39 -38.02
C GLN A 190 -12.80 14.94 -39.36
N THR A 191 -11.96 14.87 -40.39
CA THR A 191 -12.37 15.15 -41.77
C THR A 191 -12.68 13.86 -42.50
N ILE A 192 -13.76 13.82 -43.28
CA ILE A 192 -14.15 12.70 -44.12
C ILE A 192 -14.27 13.18 -45.56
N THR A 193 -13.43 12.66 -46.47
CA THR A 193 -13.47 13.06 -47.88
C THR A 193 -14.72 12.50 -48.59
N PRO A 194 -15.10 13.01 -49.78
CA PRO A 194 -16.18 12.42 -50.59
C PRO A 194 -16.00 10.92 -50.87
N GLN A 195 -14.74 10.44 -50.93
CA GLN A 195 -14.39 9.02 -51.13
C GLN A 195 -14.42 8.20 -49.83
N GLY A 196 -14.66 8.83 -48.67
CA GLY A 196 -14.74 8.18 -47.37
C GLY A 196 -13.41 8.04 -46.61
N GLU A 197 -12.34 8.72 -47.05
CA GLU A 197 -11.08 8.75 -46.28
C GLU A 197 -11.26 9.58 -45.00
N LYS A 198 -10.99 8.98 -43.84
CA LYS A 198 -11.14 9.62 -42.53
C LYS A 198 -9.78 10.05 -41.98
N ARG A 199 -9.61 11.31 -41.59
CA ARG A 199 -8.38 11.82 -40.95
C ARG A 199 -8.69 12.64 -39.72
N LEU A 200 -7.99 12.38 -38.62
CA LEU A 200 -8.11 13.15 -37.37
C LEU A 200 -7.20 14.38 -37.42
N LEU A 201 -7.69 15.55 -37.01
CA LEU A 201 -6.88 16.77 -36.98
C LEU A 201 -5.70 16.63 -36.00
N THR A 202 -4.55 17.16 -36.36
CA THR A 202 -3.36 17.18 -35.50
C THR A 202 -3.64 17.91 -34.18
N GLY A 203 -3.21 17.32 -33.06
CA GLY A 203 -3.45 17.86 -31.72
C GLY A 203 -4.79 17.45 -31.10
N SER A 204 -5.64 16.70 -31.81
CA SER A 204 -6.94 16.25 -31.30
C SER A 204 -6.81 15.38 -30.04
N ALA A 205 -7.59 15.71 -29.02
CA ALA A 205 -7.75 14.89 -27.81
C ALA A 205 -8.84 13.84 -28.03
N LYS A 206 -8.47 12.71 -28.65
CA LYS A 206 -9.42 11.68 -29.14
C LYS A 206 -10.17 10.93 -28.03
N ARG A 207 -9.46 10.55 -26.95
CA ARG A 207 -9.95 9.60 -25.95
C ARG A 207 -11.16 10.19 -25.20
N GLY A 208 -12.31 9.53 -25.29
CA GLY A 208 -13.57 9.96 -24.69
C GLY A 208 -14.31 11.06 -25.45
N ALA A 209 -13.72 11.64 -26.50
CA ALA A 209 -14.40 12.64 -27.33
C ALA A 209 -15.38 11.95 -28.29
N TYR A 210 -16.55 12.55 -28.49
CA TYR A 210 -17.64 11.96 -29.29
C TYR A 210 -18.37 13.03 -30.11
N HIS A 211 -19.12 12.59 -31.12
CA HIS A 211 -20.05 13.45 -31.87
C HIS A 211 -21.49 13.03 -31.59
N ALA A 212 -22.33 13.92 -31.10
CA ALA A 212 -23.76 13.66 -30.92
C ALA A 212 -24.55 14.07 -32.16
N VAL A 213 -25.34 13.14 -32.72
CA VAL A 213 -26.19 13.40 -33.90
C VAL A 213 -27.44 14.18 -33.52
N ASN A 214 -27.96 13.95 -32.32
CA ASN A 214 -29.09 14.66 -31.73
C ASN A 214 -28.81 15.03 -30.26
N ALA A 215 -29.66 15.88 -29.68
CA ALA A 215 -29.52 16.34 -28.29
C ALA A 215 -30.86 16.33 -27.55
N PRO A 216 -31.46 15.14 -27.28
CA PRO A 216 -32.62 15.04 -26.41
C PRO A 216 -32.25 15.45 -24.99
N GLY A 217 -33.09 16.25 -24.31
CA GLY A 217 -32.76 16.80 -22.98
C GLY A 217 -32.56 15.75 -21.88
N GLN A 218 -33.28 14.62 -21.93
CA GLN A 218 -33.12 13.49 -21.02
C GLN A 218 -33.38 12.17 -21.77
N PRO A 219 -32.36 11.59 -22.42
CA PRO A 219 -32.53 10.34 -23.17
C PRO A 219 -32.78 9.16 -22.23
N GLN A 220 -33.81 8.36 -22.52
CA GLN A 220 -33.99 7.06 -21.87
C GLN A 220 -33.05 5.99 -22.45
N LYS A 221 -32.52 6.22 -23.66
CA LYS A 221 -31.66 5.29 -24.39
C LYS A 221 -30.55 6.05 -25.09
N VAL A 222 -29.34 5.50 -25.04
CA VAL A 222 -28.15 6.05 -25.71
C VAL A 222 -27.60 4.98 -26.64
N ILE A 223 -27.46 5.29 -27.92
CA ILE A 223 -26.86 4.41 -28.93
C ILE A 223 -25.48 4.96 -29.29
N ILE A 224 -24.46 4.12 -29.15
CA ILE A 224 -23.06 4.46 -29.45
C ILE A 224 -22.63 3.60 -30.63
N ALA A 225 -22.15 4.23 -31.70
CA ALA A 225 -21.62 3.52 -32.87
C ALA A 225 -20.20 3.97 -33.21
N GLU A 226 -19.45 3.11 -33.89
CA GLU A 226 -18.06 3.40 -34.26
C GLU A 226 -17.97 4.53 -35.30
N GLY A 227 -18.64 4.39 -36.44
CA GLY A 227 -18.57 5.34 -37.55
C GLY A 227 -19.79 6.27 -37.66
N LEU A 228 -19.61 7.41 -38.34
CA LEU A 228 -20.69 8.38 -38.57
C LEU A 228 -21.88 7.78 -39.33
N ALA A 229 -21.62 7.02 -40.40
CA ALA A 229 -22.69 6.38 -41.19
C ALA A 229 -23.51 5.36 -40.36
N THR A 230 -22.84 4.51 -39.58
CA THR A 230 -23.47 3.57 -38.62
C THR A 230 -24.29 4.33 -37.57
N THR A 231 -23.77 5.44 -37.06
CA THR A 231 -24.46 6.29 -36.08
C THR A 231 -25.74 6.92 -36.67
N LEU A 232 -25.68 7.41 -37.91
CA LEU A 232 -26.84 8.01 -38.57
C LEU A 232 -27.89 6.96 -38.94
N SER A 233 -27.48 5.78 -39.41
CA SER A 233 -28.40 4.68 -39.70
C SER A 233 -29.13 4.21 -38.45
N THR A 234 -28.43 4.05 -37.31
CA THR A 234 -29.08 3.69 -36.04
C THR A 234 -29.96 4.81 -35.48
N HIS A 235 -29.63 6.07 -35.74
CA HIS A 235 -30.50 7.21 -35.45
C HIS A 235 -31.82 7.15 -36.23
N LEU A 236 -31.78 6.79 -37.51
CA LEU A 236 -33.00 6.60 -38.32
C LEU A 236 -33.84 5.43 -37.81
N MET A 237 -33.20 4.34 -37.35
CA MET A 237 -33.90 3.19 -36.76
C MET A 237 -34.55 3.54 -35.42
N ARG A 238 -33.89 4.38 -34.61
CA ARG A 238 -34.28 4.73 -33.24
C ARG A 238 -34.15 6.24 -32.99
N PRO A 239 -35.05 7.06 -33.57
CA PRO A 239 -35.01 8.52 -33.42
C PRO A 239 -35.31 8.98 -31.98
N ASP A 240 -35.85 8.09 -31.14
CA ASP A 240 -36.13 8.30 -29.71
C ASP A 240 -34.87 8.26 -28.83
N ALA A 241 -33.76 7.71 -29.32
CA ALA A 241 -32.51 7.56 -28.57
C ALA A 241 -31.54 8.71 -28.83
N LEU A 242 -30.71 9.04 -27.83
CA LEU A 242 -29.51 9.86 -28.06
C LEU A 242 -28.51 9.00 -28.83
N THR A 243 -28.10 9.44 -30.02
CA THR A 243 -27.15 8.71 -30.86
C THR A 243 -25.82 9.44 -30.97
N VAL A 244 -24.74 8.71 -30.66
CA VAL A 244 -23.39 9.28 -30.58
C VAL A 244 -22.37 8.44 -31.35
N CYS A 245 -21.48 9.12 -32.05
CA CYS A 245 -20.40 8.53 -32.82
C CYS A 245 -19.10 8.58 -32.00
N ALA A 246 -18.48 7.43 -31.80
CA ALA A 246 -17.21 7.27 -31.10
C ALA A 246 -15.99 7.36 -32.02
N ILE A 247 -16.17 7.58 -33.32
CA ILE A 247 -15.21 7.69 -34.43
C ILE A 247 -14.31 6.47 -34.75
N ASP A 248 -13.94 5.65 -33.77
CA ASP A 248 -13.20 4.41 -33.95
C ASP A 248 -13.41 3.40 -32.80
N ALA A 249 -13.16 2.12 -33.08
CA ALA A 249 -13.34 1.01 -32.14
C ALA A 249 -12.58 1.17 -30.81
N GLY A 250 -11.43 1.84 -30.83
CA GLY A 250 -10.60 2.07 -29.64
C GLY A 250 -11.19 3.10 -28.67
N ASN A 251 -12.16 3.89 -29.13
CA ASN A 251 -12.78 4.97 -28.38
C ASN A 251 -14.21 4.65 -27.89
N LEU A 252 -14.78 3.51 -28.32
CA LEU A 252 -16.10 3.03 -27.88
C LEU A 252 -16.21 2.92 -26.35
N LEU A 253 -15.22 2.31 -25.70
CA LEU A 253 -15.21 2.11 -24.24
C LEU A 253 -15.17 3.45 -23.46
N PRO A 254 -14.21 4.36 -23.71
CA PRO A 254 -14.20 5.68 -23.07
C PRO A 254 -15.51 6.46 -23.26
N VAL A 255 -16.09 6.43 -24.46
CA VAL A 255 -17.36 7.14 -24.75
C VAL A 255 -18.52 6.45 -24.03
N ALA A 256 -18.55 5.13 -23.95
CA ALA A 256 -19.57 4.39 -23.20
C ALA A 256 -19.52 4.72 -21.71
N GLU A 257 -18.34 4.67 -21.08
CA GLU A 257 -18.14 5.01 -19.67
C GLU A 257 -18.64 6.43 -19.37
N PHE A 258 -18.29 7.39 -20.24
CA PHE A 258 -18.76 8.76 -20.15
C PHE A 258 -20.29 8.86 -20.26
N MET A 259 -20.91 8.20 -21.24
CA MET A 259 -22.37 8.21 -21.41
C MET A 259 -23.09 7.58 -20.21
N ARG A 260 -22.50 6.56 -19.58
CA ARG A 260 -23.04 5.97 -18.34
C ARG A 260 -22.96 6.93 -17.16
N GLN A 261 -21.87 7.68 -17.05
CA GLN A 261 -21.73 8.70 -16.01
C GLN A 261 -22.75 9.84 -16.18
N GLN A 262 -22.95 10.32 -17.42
CA GLN A 262 -23.89 11.40 -17.71
C GLN A 262 -25.36 10.97 -17.64
N TYR A 263 -25.67 9.74 -18.07
CA TYR A 263 -27.01 9.18 -18.08
C TYR A 263 -27.07 7.84 -17.32
N PRO A 264 -26.98 7.85 -15.97
CA PRO A 264 -26.89 6.62 -15.18
C PRO A 264 -28.06 5.65 -15.40
N GLN A 265 -29.25 6.18 -15.66
CA GLN A 265 -30.49 5.41 -15.82
C GLN A 265 -30.82 5.07 -17.28
N ALA A 266 -30.07 5.59 -18.26
CA ALA A 266 -30.37 5.32 -19.66
C ALA A 266 -29.92 3.91 -20.07
N GLN A 267 -30.64 3.27 -20.97
CA GLN A 267 -30.19 2.03 -21.60
C GLN A 267 -29.10 2.37 -22.64
N ILE A 268 -27.87 1.91 -22.43
CA ILE A 268 -26.77 2.13 -23.36
C ILE A 268 -26.68 0.94 -24.31
N ILE A 269 -26.67 1.21 -25.61
CA ILE A 269 -26.62 0.21 -26.69
C ILE A 269 -25.40 0.53 -27.56
N ILE A 270 -24.49 -0.42 -27.72
CA ILE A 270 -23.33 -0.30 -28.60
C ILE A 270 -23.68 -0.97 -29.94
N ALA A 271 -23.83 -0.16 -30.98
CA ALA A 271 -24.07 -0.64 -32.34
C ALA A 271 -22.72 -1.01 -32.97
N ALA A 272 -22.44 -2.31 -33.03
CA ALA A 272 -21.15 -2.83 -33.49
C ALA A 272 -21.14 -3.06 -35.01
N ASP A 273 -19.95 -2.92 -35.61
CA ASP A 273 -19.70 -3.40 -36.96
C ASP A 273 -19.45 -4.91 -36.92
N ASN A 274 -20.03 -5.66 -37.87
CA ASN A 274 -19.78 -7.09 -38.01
C ASN A 274 -18.53 -7.28 -38.87
N ASP A 275 -17.35 -7.44 -38.26
CA ASP A 275 -16.07 -7.63 -38.96
C ASP A 275 -15.77 -9.10 -39.31
N ARG A 276 -16.79 -9.97 -39.39
CA ARG A 276 -16.60 -11.40 -39.62
C ARG A 276 -15.91 -11.67 -40.96
N LEU A 277 -14.69 -12.21 -40.87
CA LEU A 277 -13.85 -12.70 -41.95
C LEU A 277 -13.36 -14.10 -41.55
N ASP A 278 -13.30 -15.04 -42.49
CA ASP A 278 -12.81 -16.40 -42.22
C ASP A 278 -11.43 -16.35 -41.52
N ASP A 279 -11.29 -17.14 -40.45
CA ASP A 279 -10.09 -17.30 -39.62
C ASP A 279 -9.58 -16.05 -38.83
N LYS A 280 -10.39 -15.00 -38.63
CA LYS A 280 -10.00 -13.83 -37.80
C LYS A 280 -11.03 -13.43 -36.73
N PRO A 281 -10.59 -12.95 -35.56
CA PRO A 281 -11.48 -12.43 -34.51
C PRO A 281 -12.26 -11.20 -34.98
N ASN A 282 -13.55 -11.15 -34.66
CA ASN A 282 -14.44 -10.04 -35.01
C ASN A 282 -14.17 -8.83 -34.10
N THR A 283 -13.19 -8.02 -34.50
CA THR A 283 -12.65 -6.94 -33.67
C THR A 283 -13.71 -5.87 -33.35
N GLY A 284 -14.60 -5.53 -34.28
CA GLY A 284 -15.73 -4.63 -34.04
C GLY A 284 -16.68 -5.12 -32.95
N THR A 285 -17.07 -6.40 -32.99
CA THR A 285 -17.95 -6.99 -31.98
C THR A 285 -17.25 -7.12 -30.62
N GLU A 286 -15.99 -7.57 -30.57
CA GLU A 286 -15.23 -7.68 -29.32
C GLU A 286 -15.07 -6.32 -28.60
N ARG A 287 -14.83 -5.25 -29.35
CA ARG A 287 -14.71 -3.89 -28.80
C ARG A 287 -16.05 -3.37 -28.29
N ALA A 288 -17.13 -3.66 -29.01
CA ALA A 288 -18.47 -3.31 -28.59
C ALA A 288 -18.91 -4.06 -27.34
N GLU A 289 -18.64 -5.37 -27.24
CA GLU A 289 -18.91 -6.18 -26.05
C GLU A 289 -18.11 -5.70 -24.85
N LYS A 290 -16.84 -5.37 -25.03
CA LYS A 290 -16.02 -4.80 -23.96
C LYS A 290 -16.58 -3.46 -23.46
N ALA A 291 -17.00 -2.59 -24.37
CA ALA A 291 -17.60 -1.31 -24.03
C ALA A 291 -18.94 -1.50 -23.30
N ALA A 292 -19.82 -2.37 -23.81
CA ALA A 292 -21.11 -2.68 -23.21
C ALA A 292 -20.96 -3.30 -21.81
N SER A 293 -20.08 -4.28 -21.62
CA SER A 293 -19.83 -4.91 -20.32
C SER A 293 -19.38 -3.93 -19.25
N ALA A 294 -18.51 -2.96 -19.61
CA ALA A 294 -18.02 -1.95 -18.67
C ALA A 294 -19.12 -1.01 -18.15
N VAL A 295 -20.24 -0.90 -18.88
CA VAL A 295 -21.32 0.04 -18.55
C VAL A 295 -22.68 -0.62 -18.36
N ALA A 296 -22.72 -1.94 -18.18
CA ALA A 296 -23.97 -2.71 -18.14
C ALA A 296 -24.90 -2.38 -19.33
N GLY A 297 -24.31 -2.23 -20.51
CA GLY A 297 -24.97 -1.91 -21.78
C GLY A 297 -25.37 -3.15 -22.58
N TYR A 298 -25.95 -2.90 -23.74
CA TYR A 298 -26.36 -3.89 -24.73
C TYR A 298 -25.46 -3.77 -25.96
N VAL A 299 -25.33 -4.84 -26.74
CA VAL A 299 -24.68 -4.85 -28.05
C VAL A 299 -25.73 -5.19 -29.10
N ALA A 300 -25.68 -4.51 -30.25
CA ALA A 300 -26.46 -4.83 -31.44
C ALA A 300 -25.53 -4.99 -32.63
N VAL A 301 -25.58 -6.17 -33.28
CA VAL A 301 -24.74 -6.50 -34.45
C VAL A 301 -25.64 -6.82 -35.64
N PRO A 302 -25.30 -6.38 -36.88
CA PRO A 302 -26.04 -6.79 -38.07
C PRO A 302 -26.04 -8.32 -38.21
N PRO A 303 -27.19 -8.97 -38.44
CA PRO A 303 -27.29 -10.44 -38.50
C PRO A 303 -26.85 -10.97 -39.87
N THR A 304 -25.58 -10.74 -40.22
CA THR A 304 -24.96 -11.19 -41.49
C THR A 304 -23.87 -12.23 -41.22
N ASP A 305 -23.67 -13.14 -42.17
CA ASP A 305 -22.55 -14.10 -42.19
C ASP A 305 -21.29 -13.54 -42.87
N TYR A 306 -21.39 -12.37 -43.51
CA TYR A 306 -20.30 -11.59 -44.09
C TYR A 306 -20.08 -10.27 -43.35
N LYS A 307 -18.95 -9.61 -43.66
CA LYS A 307 -18.61 -8.29 -43.12
C LYS A 307 -19.65 -7.23 -43.52
N ALA A 308 -20.32 -6.63 -42.54
CA ALA A 308 -21.30 -5.56 -42.75
C ALA A 308 -21.40 -4.63 -41.53
N ASP A 309 -21.67 -3.35 -41.75
CA ASP A 309 -22.10 -2.43 -40.70
C ASP A 309 -23.63 -2.21 -40.74
N TRP A 310 -24.18 -1.49 -39.75
CA TRP A 310 -25.62 -1.19 -39.73
C TRP A 310 -26.08 -0.29 -40.88
N ASN A 311 -25.17 0.47 -41.51
CA ASN A 311 -25.50 1.26 -42.68
C ASN A 311 -25.66 0.37 -43.92
N ASP A 312 -24.75 -0.58 -44.13
CA ASP A 312 -24.82 -1.55 -45.22
C ASP A 312 -26.10 -2.40 -45.11
N TYR A 313 -26.43 -2.87 -43.89
CA TYR A 313 -27.66 -3.63 -43.64
C TYR A 313 -28.93 -2.79 -43.89
N HIS A 314 -28.94 -1.53 -43.43
CA HIS A 314 -30.04 -0.59 -43.70
C HIS A 314 -30.23 -0.35 -45.20
N HIS A 315 -29.15 -0.13 -45.94
CA HIS A 315 -29.21 0.13 -47.37
C HIS A 315 -29.75 -1.05 -48.16
N GLN A 316 -29.38 -2.28 -47.76
CA GLN A 316 -29.76 -3.51 -48.46
C GLN A 316 -31.21 -3.93 -48.18
N HIS A 317 -31.69 -3.78 -46.95
CA HIS A 317 -32.98 -4.34 -46.51
C HIS A 317 -34.07 -3.29 -46.27
N GLY A 318 -33.73 -2.00 -46.28
CA GLY A 318 -34.63 -0.90 -45.96
C GLY A 318 -34.83 -0.69 -44.45
N LEU A 319 -35.38 0.47 -44.10
CA LEU A 319 -35.44 0.95 -42.72
C LEU A 319 -36.27 0.07 -41.78
N GLU A 320 -37.43 -0.43 -42.23
CA GLU A 320 -38.31 -1.25 -41.40
C GLU A 320 -37.64 -2.57 -41.00
N VAL A 321 -37.05 -3.28 -41.97
CA VAL A 321 -36.37 -4.56 -41.73
C VAL A 321 -35.11 -4.35 -40.88
N ALA A 322 -34.34 -3.30 -41.14
CA ALA A 322 -33.17 -2.98 -40.35
C ALA A 322 -33.51 -2.61 -38.90
N THR A 323 -34.64 -1.92 -38.68
CA THR A 323 -35.12 -1.59 -37.32
C THR A 323 -35.53 -2.85 -36.56
N ALA A 324 -36.24 -3.79 -37.21
CA ALA A 324 -36.58 -5.07 -36.61
C ALA A 324 -35.32 -5.85 -36.24
N ALA A 325 -34.39 -6.01 -37.20
CA ALA A 325 -33.11 -6.69 -36.98
C ALA A 325 -32.27 -6.06 -35.87
N PHE A 326 -32.25 -4.72 -35.78
CA PHE A 326 -31.53 -3.99 -34.73
C PHE A 326 -32.06 -4.29 -33.33
N ASN A 327 -33.39 -4.39 -33.17
CA ASN A 327 -34.00 -4.72 -31.89
C ASN A 327 -33.84 -6.22 -31.56
N ASP A 328 -33.96 -7.10 -32.55
CA ASP A 328 -33.86 -8.55 -32.36
C ASP A 328 -32.42 -9.02 -32.10
N SER A 329 -31.42 -8.29 -32.59
CA SER A 329 -30.00 -8.61 -32.38
C SER A 329 -29.42 -8.01 -31.09
N MET A 330 -30.23 -7.35 -30.26
CA MET A 330 -29.77 -6.80 -28.98
C MET A 330 -29.53 -7.92 -27.96
N TYR A 331 -28.32 -7.97 -27.42
CA TYR A 331 -28.00 -8.84 -26.29
C TYR A 331 -27.15 -8.09 -25.25
N GLN A 332 -27.27 -8.49 -23.98
CA GLN A 332 -26.31 -8.07 -22.98
C GLN A 332 -25.18 -9.10 -22.94
N PRO A 333 -23.91 -8.69 -23.13
CA PRO A 333 -22.80 -9.56 -22.80
C PRO A 333 -22.89 -9.87 -21.30
N GLN A 334 -23.02 -11.16 -20.94
CA GLN A 334 -23.29 -11.59 -19.57
C GLN A 334 -22.16 -11.16 -18.63
N GLY A 335 -22.44 -10.18 -17.77
CA GLY A 335 -21.69 -9.93 -16.55
C GLY A 335 -22.25 -10.80 -15.43
N GLU A 336 -21.44 -11.74 -14.91
CA GLU A 336 -21.85 -12.57 -13.77
C GLU A 336 -21.96 -11.70 -12.49
N CYS A 337 -23.20 -11.43 -12.06
CA CYS A 337 -23.50 -10.98 -10.71
C CYS A 337 -24.16 -12.14 -9.94
N VAL A 338 -23.58 -12.50 -8.80
CA VAL A 338 -23.94 -13.66 -7.96
C VAL A 338 -25.13 -13.34 -7.05
N LYS A 339 -26.19 -14.15 -7.05
CA LYS A 339 -26.77 -14.86 -5.87
C LYS A 339 -28.03 -15.70 -6.24
N PRO A 340 -28.37 -16.73 -5.44
CA PRO A 340 -28.86 -18.02 -5.94
C PRO A 340 -30.37 -18.26 -5.75
N GLN A 341 -30.97 -19.08 -6.62
CA GLN A 341 -32.07 -19.98 -6.25
C GLN A 341 -32.04 -21.24 -7.12
N LEU A 342 -31.93 -22.40 -6.45
CA LEU A 342 -32.11 -23.76 -6.96
C LEU A 342 -33.62 -24.09 -6.88
N GLN A 343 -34.34 -24.47 -7.95
CA GLN A 343 -34.65 -25.83 -8.47
C GLN A 343 -35.88 -25.65 -9.43
N ALA A 344 -36.22 -26.43 -10.46
CA ALA A 344 -35.76 -27.69 -11.04
C ALA A 344 -36.38 -27.87 -12.46
N ILE A 345 -35.67 -28.60 -13.35
CA ILE A 345 -36.07 -29.44 -14.51
C ILE A 345 -37.04 -28.79 -15.54
N GLU A 346 -36.70 -28.58 -16.82
CA GLU A 346 -36.72 -29.58 -17.91
C GLU A 346 -36.45 -28.85 -19.25
N GLY A 347 -35.64 -29.47 -20.11
CA GLY A 347 -35.75 -29.29 -21.57
C GLY A 347 -35.03 -28.12 -22.25
N GLY A 348 -33.97 -28.45 -23.00
CA GLY A 348 -33.87 -27.96 -24.38
C GLY A 348 -32.76 -26.96 -24.73
N LYS A 349 -31.65 -27.53 -25.23
CA LYS A 349 -30.72 -27.02 -26.26
C LYS A 349 -29.75 -25.89 -25.89
N THR A 350 -28.50 -26.31 -25.74
CA THR A 350 -27.27 -25.51 -25.74
C THR A 350 -26.86 -25.15 -27.17
N ASP A 351 -26.72 -23.87 -27.49
CA ASP A 351 -25.96 -23.42 -28.66
C ASP A 351 -24.47 -23.33 -28.27
N GLN A 352 -23.71 -24.38 -28.63
CA GLN A 352 -22.25 -24.38 -28.64
C GLN A 352 -21.77 -24.03 -30.05
N PRO A 353 -20.68 -23.24 -30.21
CA PRO A 353 -20.00 -23.12 -31.50
C PRO A 353 -19.48 -24.51 -31.89
N GLU A 354 -19.67 -24.92 -33.15
CA GLU A 354 -19.26 -26.23 -33.68
C GLU A 354 -17.79 -26.53 -33.37
N LYS A 355 -17.57 -27.24 -32.26
CA LYS A 355 -16.29 -27.87 -31.93
C LYS A 355 -16.15 -29.05 -32.87
N ASP A 356 -15.03 -29.13 -33.58
CA ASP A 356 -14.59 -30.36 -34.25
C ASP A 356 -14.89 -31.55 -33.32
N PRO A 357 -15.87 -32.40 -33.67
CA PRO A 357 -16.45 -33.36 -32.73
C PRO A 357 -15.46 -34.47 -32.37
N LEU A 358 -14.31 -34.53 -33.05
CA LEU A 358 -13.22 -35.47 -32.81
C LEU A 358 -12.09 -34.92 -31.94
N LYS A 359 -12.05 -33.60 -31.66
CA LYS A 359 -11.02 -33.04 -30.80
C LYS A 359 -11.25 -33.44 -29.34
N PRO A 360 -10.21 -33.99 -28.66
CA PRO A 360 -10.25 -34.20 -27.23
C PRO A 360 -10.53 -32.88 -26.50
N ARG A 361 -11.38 -32.93 -25.47
CA ARG A 361 -11.84 -31.73 -24.75
C ARG A 361 -11.99 -32.00 -23.26
N ILE A 362 -11.94 -30.93 -22.47
CA ILE A 362 -12.28 -30.97 -21.05
C ILE A 362 -13.66 -30.39 -20.87
N GLU A 363 -14.46 -31.05 -20.04
CA GLU A 363 -15.80 -30.62 -19.69
C GLU A 363 -15.92 -30.54 -18.17
N SER A 364 -16.30 -29.37 -17.65
CA SER A 364 -16.63 -29.19 -16.24
C SER A 364 -18.13 -29.40 -16.07
N ARG A 365 -18.51 -30.32 -15.18
CA ARG A 365 -19.89 -30.70 -14.88
C ARG A 365 -20.12 -30.61 -13.37
N LYS A 366 -21.39 -30.66 -12.95
CA LYS A 366 -21.79 -30.59 -11.53
C LYS A 366 -21.19 -31.70 -10.66
N ASP A 367 -20.79 -32.82 -11.27
CA ASP A 367 -20.25 -34.01 -10.64
C ASP A 367 -18.73 -34.19 -10.83
N GLY A 368 -18.08 -33.39 -11.69
CA GLY A 368 -16.64 -33.39 -11.83
C GLY A 368 -16.12 -32.70 -13.08
N VAL A 369 -14.80 -32.61 -13.17
CA VAL A 369 -14.07 -32.19 -14.37
C VAL A 369 -13.60 -33.46 -15.10
N TYR A 370 -13.94 -33.57 -16.38
CA TYR A 370 -13.71 -34.78 -17.18
C TYR A 370 -12.89 -34.47 -18.44
N TRP A 371 -11.98 -35.39 -18.80
CA TRP A 371 -11.32 -35.44 -20.10
C TRP A 371 -12.11 -36.35 -21.03
N ILE A 372 -12.56 -35.81 -22.16
CA ILE A 372 -13.36 -36.53 -23.15
C ILE A 372 -12.51 -36.72 -24.39
N THR A 373 -12.30 -37.98 -24.79
CA THR A 373 -11.62 -38.36 -26.04
C THR A 373 -12.64 -39.00 -26.99
N PRO A 374 -13.17 -38.26 -27.97
CA PRO A 374 -14.07 -38.81 -28.97
C PRO A 374 -13.32 -39.80 -29.87
N LYS A 375 -13.92 -40.95 -30.15
CA LYS A 375 -13.42 -41.94 -31.12
C LYS A 375 -14.55 -42.36 -32.04
N VAL A 376 -14.27 -42.45 -33.33
CA VAL A 376 -15.23 -43.02 -34.29
C VAL A 376 -15.18 -44.54 -34.19
N ASP A 377 -16.32 -45.15 -33.95
CA ASP A 377 -16.48 -46.59 -34.02
C ASP A 377 -16.34 -47.07 -35.47
N LYS A 378 -15.48 -48.07 -35.70
CA LYS A 378 -15.09 -48.49 -37.06
C LYS A 378 -16.18 -49.27 -37.79
N GLU A 379 -17.18 -49.79 -37.08
CA GLU A 379 -18.26 -50.60 -37.65
C GLU A 379 -19.55 -49.80 -37.83
N SER A 380 -19.89 -48.93 -36.87
CA SER A 380 -21.13 -48.14 -36.87
C SER A 380 -20.97 -46.70 -37.36
N GLY A 381 -19.75 -46.15 -37.38
CA GLY A 381 -19.50 -44.75 -37.70
C GLY A 381 -19.93 -43.76 -36.61
N GLU A 382 -20.41 -44.24 -35.46
CA GLU A 382 -20.82 -43.40 -34.33
C GLU A 382 -19.62 -42.86 -33.55
N ILE A 383 -19.75 -41.65 -32.99
CA ILE A 383 -18.72 -41.03 -32.15
C ILE A 383 -18.91 -41.49 -30.70
N ILE A 384 -18.01 -42.34 -30.22
CA ILE A 384 -17.92 -42.77 -28.83
C ILE A 384 -17.07 -41.76 -28.04
N ASN A 385 -17.70 -41.09 -27.08
CA ASN A 385 -17.01 -40.17 -26.16
C ASN A 385 -16.46 -40.95 -24.96
N ASN A 386 -15.16 -41.29 -24.98
CA ASN A 386 -14.52 -41.93 -23.83
C ASN A 386 -14.21 -40.88 -22.77
N GLU A 387 -14.82 -41.01 -21.59
CA GLU A 387 -14.66 -40.06 -20.49
C GLU A 387 -13.65 -40.56 -19.45
N SER A 388 -12.79 -39.67 -18.98
CA SER A 388 -11.86 -39.92 -17.88
C SER A 388 -11.98 -38.83 -16.85
N TRP A 389 -12.33 -39.18 -15.61
CA TRP A 389 -12.45 -38.24 -14.51
C TRP A 389 -11.09 -37.64 -14.12
N LEU A 390 -11.02 -36.32 -14.04
CA LEU A 390 -9.81 -35.56 -13.69
C LEU A 390 -9.85 -35.10 -12.23
N ALA A 391 -10.93 -34.45 -11.81
CA ALA A 391 -11.06 -33.89 -10.46
C ALA A 391 -12.52 -33.58 -10.08
N SER A 392 -12.74 -33.24 -8.81
CA SER A 392 -14.00 -32.66 -8.30
C SER A 392 -14.36 -31.35 -9.05
N PRO A 393 -15.64 -30.95 -9.06
CA PRO A 393 -16.07 -29.70 -9.69
C PRO A 393 -15.29 -28.49 -9.16
N MET A 394 -14.72 -27.70 -10.07
CA MET A 394 -14.01 -26.46 -9.74
C MET A 394 -14.01 -25.51 -10.94
N ASP A 395 -13.91 -24.22 -10.63
CA ASP A 395 -13.87 -23.14 -11.60
C ASP A 395 -12.60 -22.30 -11.41
N VAL A 396 -11.98 -21.93 -12.52
CA VAL A 396 -10.91 -20.93 -12.54
C VAL A 396 -11.56 -19.56 -12.71
N ILE A 397 -11.58 -18.77 -11.63
CA ILE A 397 -12.35 -17.53 -11.57
C ILE A 397 -11.52 -16.27 -11.83
N GLY A 398 -10.19 -16.41 -11.90
CA GLY A 398 -9.31 -15.27 -12.13
C GLY A 398 -7.83 -15.61 -11.96
N THR A 399 -7.00 -14.62 -12.23
CA THR A 399 -5.56 -14.65 -11.92
C THR A 399 -5.26 -13.68 -10.80
N GLY A 400 -4.61 -14.18 -9.75
CA GLY A 400 -4.22 -13.40 -8.60
C GLY A 400 -2.80 -12.89 -8.71
N ARG A 401 -2.51 -11.75 -8.10
CA ARG A 401 -1.15 -11.25 -7.94
C ARG A 401 -0.97 -10.62 -6.57
N ASP A 402 0.12 -10.94 -5.90
CA ASP A 402 0.63 -10.15 -4.79
C ASP A 402 1.85 -9.32 -5.25
N ASP A 403 2.63 -8.75 -4.34
CA ASP A 403 3.77 -7.89 -4.73
C ASP A 403 4.89 -8.65 -5.47
N LYS A 404 4.87 -9.99 -5.47
CA LYS A 404 5.95 -10.85 -5.96
C LYS A 404 5.44 -11.98 -6.86
N ASP A 405 4.48 -12.74 -6.37
CA ASP A 405 4.03 -14.01 -6.91
C ASP A 405 2.71 -13.85 -7.68
N GLN A 406 2.52 -14.75 -8.65
CA GLN A 406 1.27 -14.90 -9.40
C GLN A 406 0.54 -16.15 -8.92
N TYR A 407 -0.78 -16.05 -8.88
CA TYR A 407 -1.67 -17.08 -8.39
C TYR A 407 -2.75 -17.37 -9.42
N LEU A 408 -3.24 -18.60 -9.41
CA LEU A 408 -4.50 -18.97 -10.02
C LEU A 408 -5.58 -18.94 -8.95
N ILE A 409 -6.67 -18.21 -9.19
CA ILE A 409 -7.79 -18.16 -8.24
C ILE A 409 -8.79 -19.23 -8.62
N LEU A 410 -8.94 -20.22 -7.74
CA LEU A 410 -9.83 -21.35 -7.92
C LEU A 410 -11.01 -21.25 -6.96
N ARG A 411 -12.19 -21.64 -7.45
CA ARG A 411 -13.40 -21.78 -6.65
C ARG A 411 -13.93 -23.20 -6.77
N TRP A 412 -14.26 -23.83 -5.65
CA TRP A 412 -14.82 -25.19 -5.64
C TRP A 412 -15.75 -25.40 -4.45
N LEU A 413 -16.62 -26.41 -4.52
CA LEU A 413 -17.43 -26.84 -3.40
C LEU A 413 -16.75 -28.04 -2.72
N ALA A 414 -16.24 -27.84 -1.51
CA ALA A 414 -15.60 -28.93 -0.76
C ALA A 414 -16.62 -30.03 -0.43
N PHE A 415 -16.18 -31.28 -0.40
CA PHE A 415 -17.06 -32.42 -0.10
C PHE A 415 -17.73 -32.25 1.29
N GLY A 416 -19.06 -32.23 1.31
CA GLY A 416 -19.85 -32.04 2.53
C GLY A 416 -20.03 -30.57 2.96
N ALA A 417 -19.46 -29.60 2.24
CA ALA A 417 -19.66 -28.18 2.51
C ALA A 417 -20.90 -27.62 1.79
N GLY A 418 -21.60 -26.69 2.45
CA GLY A 418 -22.73 -25.97 1.85
C GLY A 418 -22.36 -24.66 1.15
N ILE A 419 -21.10 -24.24 1.21
CA ILE A 419 -20.62 -22.94 0.70
C ILE A 419 -19.35 -23.18 -0.14
N PRO A 420 -19.24 -22.59 -1.35
CA PRO A 420 -18.05 -22.71 -2.17
C PRO A 420 -16.83 -22.01 -1.52
N THR A 421 -15.69 -22.69 -1.56
CA THR A 421 -14.39 -22.19 -1.13
C THR A 421 -13.70 -21.50 -2.30
N THR A 422 -13.11 -20.32 -2.06
CA THR A 422 -12.22 -19.65 -3.01
C THR A 422 -10.80 -19.64 -2.45
N ALA A 423 -9.80 -20.00 -3.26
CA ALA A 423 -8.40 -19.98 -2.85
C ALA A 423 -7.46 -19.54 -3.97
N ALA A 424 -6.36 -18.91 -3.58
CA ALA A 424 -5.23 -18.62 -4.43
C ALA A 424 -4.24 -19.79 -4.38
N ILE A 425 -3.94 -20.38 -5.53
CA ILE A 425 -2.89 -21.39 -5.68
C ILE A 425 -1.72 -20.74 -6.44
N PRO A 426 -0.48 -20.74 -5.92
CA PRO A 426 0.66 -20.18 -6.65
C PRO A 426 0.75 -20.81 -8.04
N LEU A 427 0.97 -19.99 -9.07
CA LEU A 427 1.05 -20.48 -10.44
C LEU A 427 2.21 -21.46 -10.61
N ALA A 428 3.32 -21.23 -9.88
CA ALA A 428 4.47 -22.13 -9.82
C ALA A 428 4.15 -23.53 -9.25
N ASP A 429 3.06 -23.65 -8.49
CA ASP A 429 2.65 -24.91 -7.86
C ASP A 429 1.65 -25.69 -8.72
N ILE A 430 1.10 -25.10 -9.80
CA ILE A 430 0.12 -25.75 -10.65
C ILE A 430 0.78 -26.87 -11.46
N GLY A 431 0.32 -28.11 -11.26
CA GLY A 431 0.95 -29.30 -11.83
C GLY A 431 1.92 -30.00 -10.88
N GLU A 432 2.39 -29.28 -9.86
CA GLU A 432 3.39 -29.77 -8.91
C GLU A 432 2.79 -30.44 -7.68
N ARG A 433 3.63 -31.20 -6.95
CA ARG A 433 3.21 -31.92 -5.75
C ARG A 433 2.59 -31.00 -4.69
N GLU A 434 3.10 -29.77 -4.56
CA GLU A 434 2.62 -28.79 -3.59
C GLU A 434 1.23 -28.27 -3.94
N GLY A 435 0.98 -27.90 -5.21
CA GLY A 435 -0.34 -27.45 -5.64
C GLY A 435 -1.42 -28.52 -5.48
N TRP A 436 -1.11 -29.77 -5.86
CA TRP A 436 -2.04 -30.89 -5.63
C TRP A 436 -2.30 -31.16 -4.15
N ARG A 437 -1.31 -30.95 -3.28
CA ARG A 437 -1.49 -31.09 -1.84
C ARG A 437 -2.43 -30.01 -1.30
N THR A 438 -2.28 -28.77 -1.75
CA THR A 438 -3.12 -27.64 -1.34
C THR A 438 -4.57 -27.83 -1.78
N MET A 439 -4.82 -28.23 -3.04
CA MET A 439 -6.16 -28.51 -3.52
C MET A 439 -6.84 -29.65 -2.75
N LYS A 440 -6.12 -30.76 -2.50
CA LYS A 440 -6.64 -31.89 -1.72
C LYS A 440 -6.92 -31.52 -0.26
N ALA A 441 -6.07 -30.71 0.35
CA ALA A 441 -6.30 -30.20 1.70
C ALA A 441 -7.55 -29.30 1.75
N GLY A 442 -7.86 -28.60 0.66
CA GLY A 442 -9.07 -27.82 0.47
C GLY A 442 -10.33 -28.65 0.19
N GLY A 443 -10.25 -29.98 0.13
CA GLY A 443 -11.39 -30.86 -0.12
C GLY A 443 -11.67 -31.15 -1.60
N VAL A 444 -10.71 -30.86 -2.50
CA VAL A 444 -10.79 -31.20 -3.92
C VAL A 444 -10.19 -32.59 -4.16
N ASN A 445 -10.97 -33.53 -4.69
CA ASN A 445 -10.40 -34.79 -5.14
C ASN A 445 -9.78 -34.63 -6.52
N VAL A 446 -8.60 -35.22 -6.73
CA VAL A 446 -7.87 -35.19 -8.01
C VAL A 446 -7.46 -36.61 -8.38
N THR A 447 -7.51 -36.93 -9.66
CA THR A 447 -7.13 -38.23 -10.23
C THR A 447 -5.75 -38.70 -9.77
N THR A 448 -5.55 -40.02 -9.68
CA THR A 448 -4.28 -40.62 -9.28
C THR A 448 -3.31 -40.85 -10.44
N LYS A 449 -3.80 -40.84 -11.68
CA LYS A 449 -3.01 -41.09 -12.89
C LYS A 449 -2.19 -39.86 -13.27
N SER A 450 -0.87 -40.02 -13.42
CA SER A 450 0.06 -38.92 -13.72
C SER A 450 -0.25 -38.22 -15.05
N SER A 451 -0.57 -38.97 -16.10
CA SER A 451 -0.92 -38.42 -17.41
C SER A 451 -2.16 -37.52 -17.38
N LEU A 452 -3.20 -37.92 -16.64
CA LEU A 452 -4.42 -37.13 -16.49
C LEU A 452 -4.20 -35.88 -15.62
N ARG A 453 -3.29 -35.93 -14.63
CA ARG A 453 -2.91 -34.74 -13.86
C ARG A 453 -2.21 -33.69 -14.70
N ALA A 454 -1.35 -34.10 -15.63
CA ALA A 454 -0.70 -33.17 -16.56
C ALA A 454 -1.74 -32.43 -17.42
N ILE A 455 -2.72 -33.17 -17.96
CA ILE A 455 -3.86 -32.60 -18.71
C ILE A 455 -4.66 -31.61 -17.85
N LEU A 456 -4.95 -31.97 -16.59
CA LEU A 456 -5.64 -31.07 -15.67
C LEU A 456 -4.83 -29.80 -15.37
N ALA A 457 -3.50 -29.91 -15.20
CA ALA A 457 -2.63 -28.76 -14.97
C ALA A 457 -2.61 -27.80 -16.17
N ASP A 458 -2.48 -28.34 -17.38
CA ASP A 458 -2.55 -27.57 -18.63
C ASP A 458 -3.89 -26.84 -18.76
N TRP A 459 -4.98 -27.51 -18.38
CA TRP A 459 -6.30 -26.90 -18.37
C TRP A 459 -6.41 -25.78 -17.37
N LEU A 460 -6.00 -26.00 -16.12
CA LEU A 460 -6.05 -24.97 -15.07
C LEU A 460 -5.29 -23.71 -15.49
N GLN A 461 -4.14 -23.84 -16.15
CA GLN A 461 -3.35 -22.69 -16.62
C GLN A 461 -3.96 -21.96 -17.83
N ARG A 462 -4.77 -22.65 -18.64
CA ARG A 462 -5.33 -22.11 -19.90
C ARG A 462 -6.80 -21.72 -19.82
N SER A 463 -7.51 -22.19 -18.80
CA SER A 463 -8.94 -21.98 -18.59
C SER A 463 -9.20 -20.84 -17.61
N GLY A 464 -10.44 -20.34 -17.62
CA GLY A 464 -10.93 -19.36 -16.65
C GLY A 464 -10.92 -17.90 -17.11
N SER A 465 -11.56 -17.08 -16.29
CA SER A 465 -11.56 -15.62 -16.42
C SER A 465 -10.13 -15.08 -16.23
N ARG A 466 -9.80 -13.99 -16.95
CA ARG A 466 -8.56 -13.23 -16.75
C ARG A 466 -8.77 -11.99 -15.87
N GLU A 467 -9.84 -11.98 -15.09
CA GLU A 467 -10.04 -10.97 -14.06
C GLU A 467 -8.84 -10.99 -13.10
N LEU A 468 -8.29 -9.80 -12.85
CA LEU A 468 -7.12 -9.63 -12.01
C LEU A 468 -7.55 -9.49 -10.54
N TRP A 469 -7.13 -10.44 -9.71
CA TRP A 469 -7.37 -10.43 -8.28
C TRP A 469 -6.12 -9.94 -7.52
N ARG A 470 -6.31 -9.16 -6.46
CA ARG A 470 -5.25 -8.85 -5.50
C ARG A 470 -5.24 -9.92 -4.41
N VAL A 471 -4.12 -10.62 -4.26
CA VAL A 471 -3.94 -11.58 -3.15
C VAL A 471 -3.30 -10.86 -1.98
N ALA A 472 -4.02 -10.72 -0.87
CA ALA A 472 -3.56 -10.03 0.33
C ALA A 472 -3.18 -11.02 1.42
N HIS A 473 -1.99 -10.87 2.01
CA HIS A 473 -1.51 -11.68 3.14
C HIS A 473 -1.62 -10.96 4.49
N ALA A 474 -1.89 -9.66 4.47
CA ALA A 474 -2.10 -8.81 5.63
C ALA A 474 -3.52 -8.23 5.62
N THR A 475 -4.01 -7.89 6.81
CA THR A 475 -5.30 -7.23 7.03
C THR A 475 -5.19 -5.72 6.79
N GLY A 476 -6.29 -4.99 6.95
CA GLY A 476 -6.31 -3.53 6.78
C GLY A 476 -6.73 -3.10 5.37
N TRP A 477 -6.36 -1.87 4.98
CA TRP A 477 -6.81 -1.30 3.71
C TRP A 477 -6.08 -1.91 2.51
N GLN A 478 -6.84 -2.43 1.55
CA GLN A 478 -6.38 -3.03 0.30
C GLN A 478 -7.33 -2.64 -0.83
N CYS A 479 -6.80 -1.99 -1.87
CA CYS A 479 -7.57 -1.59 -3.07
C CYS A 479 -8.87 -0.82 -2.75
N GLY A 480 -8.88 0.03 -1.72
CA GLY A 480 -10.07 0.81 -1.32
C GLY A 480 -11.08 0.08 -0.43
N ALA A 481 -10.89 -1.22 -0.15
CA ALA A 481 -11.66 -1.97 0.85
C ALA A 481 -10.81 -2.33 2.06
N TYR A 482 -11.45 -2.63 3.19
CA TYR A 482 -10.78 -3.04 4.42
C TYR A 482 -10.95 -4.54 4.63
N ILE A 483 -9.85 -5.24 4.91
CA ILE A 483 -9.84 -6.66 5.26
C ILE A 483 -9.76 -6.80 6.77
N MET A 484 -10.81 -7.37 7.37
CA MET A 484 -10.85 -7.72 8.78
C MET A 484 -10.00 -8.97 9.07
N PRO A 485 -9.52 -9.17 10.32
CA PRO A 485 -8.70 -10.35 10.65
C PRO A 485 -9.41 -11.70 10.64
N ASP A 486 -10.75 -11.72 10.60
CA ASP A 486 -11.55 -12.91 10.27
C ASP A 486 -11.70 -13.16 8.77
N GLY A 487 -11.16 -12.28 7.93
CA GLY A 487 -11.22 -12.34 6.47
C GLY A 487 -12.43 -11.64 5.86
N GLU A 488 -13.30 -11.00 6.65
CA GLU A 488 -14.40 -10.20 6.11
C GLU A 488 -13.84 -8.98 5.36
N ILE A 489 -14.32 -8.78 4.12
CA ILE A 489 -13.95 -7.63 3.29
C ILE A 489 -15.09 -6.61 3.38
N ILE A 490 -14.78 -5.41 3.86
CA ILE A 490 -15.74 -4.31 4.06
C ILE A 490 -15.41 -3.17 3.10
N GLY A 491 -16.41 -2.74 2.34
CA GLY A 491 -16.26 -1.76 1.25
C GLY A 491 -16.22 -2.44 -0.12
N THR A 492 -16.10 -1.63 -1.17
CA THR A 492 -16.03 -2.11 -2.56
C THR A 492 -14.61 -1.90 -3.06
N PRO A 493 -13.81 -2.97 -3.23
CA PRO A 493 -12.46 -2.79 -3.70
C PRO A 493 -12.44 -2.50 -5.21
N GLU A 494 -11.47 -1.72 -5.67
CA GLU A 494 -11.26 -1.41 -7.10
C GLU A 494 -10.95 -2.67 -7.93
N HIS A 495 -10.35 -3.66 -7.28
CA HIS A 495 -10.08 -4.99 -7.83
C HIS A 495 -10.52 -6.06 -6.83
N PRO A 496 -11.05 -7.21 -7.26
CA PRO A 496 -11.38 -8.30 -6.34
C PRO A 496 -10.19 -8.67 -5.46
N VAL A 497 -10.40 -8.68 -4.14
CA VAL A 497 -9.34 -9.01 -3.18
C VAL A 497 -9.62 -10.38 -2.58
N LEU A 498 -8.59 -11.23 -2.53
CA LEU A 498 -8.63 -12.49 -1.79
C LEU A 498 -7.66 -12.42 -0.63
N PHE A 499 -8.18 -12.56 0.58
CA PHE A 499 -7.35 -12.69 1.77
C PHE A 499 -6.83 -14.12 1.91
N SER A 500 -5.52 -14.29 1.89
CA SER A 500 -4.82 -15.58 2.06
C SER A 500 -4.04 -15.66 3.40
N GLY A 501 -4.26 -14.71 4.30
CA GLY A 501 -3.64 -14.71 5.62
C GLY A 501 -4.29 -15.73 6.57
N ARG A 502 -3.47 -16.40 7.39
CA ARG A 502 -3.95 -17.18 8.53
C ARG A 502 -3.74 -16.34 9.80
N SER A 503 -4.82 -15.99 10.49
CA SER A 503 -4.75 -15.29 11.78
C SER A 503 -5.35 -16.15 12.89
N SER A 504 -4.63 -16.29 14.00
CA SER A 504 -5.15 -16.92 15.21
C SER A 504 -6.25 -16.05 15.85
N ALA A 505 -6.17 -14.74 15.63
CA ALA A 505 -7.11 -13.75 16.16
C ALA A 505 -8.50 -13.81 15.52
N ALA A 506 -8.66 -14.47 14.35
CA ALA A 506 -9.94 -14.59 13.65
C ALA A 506 -11.10 -15.08 14.53
N ALA A 507 -10.82 -15.98 15.48
CA ALA A 507 -11.82 -16.50 16.41
C ALA A 507 -12.40 -15.44 17.37
N GLY A 508 -11.67 -14.35 17.61
CA GLY A 508 -12.11 -13.27 18.50
C GLY A 508 -13.04 -12.25 17.83
N TYR A 509 -13.02 -12.11 16.50
CA TYR A 509 -13.78 -11.13 15.73
C TYR A 509 -15.28 -11.48 15.55
N THR A 510 -15.90 -12.03 16.58
CA THR A 510 -17.34 -12.36 16.60
C THR A 510 -18.23 -11.11 16.65
N VAL A 511 -19.51 -11.27 16.30
CA VAL A 511 -20.51 -10.19 16.34
C VAL A 511 -21.65 -10.57 17.28
N ALA A 512 -21.99 -9.66 18.20
CA ALA A 512 -23.18 -9.73 19.04
C ALA A 512 -23.86 -8.36 19.13
N GLY A 513 -25.19 -8.32 18.99
CA GLY A 513 -25.94 -7.06 18.97
C GLY A 513 -25.78 -6.27 17.66
N THR A 514 -26.01 -4.96 17.72
CA THR A 514 -25.96 -4.02 16.59
C THR A 514 -25.09 -2.80 16.94
N SER A 515 -24.73 -2.00 15.94
CA SER A 515 -24.02 -0.72 16.17
C SER A 515 -24.84 0.21 17.10
N GLU A 516 -26.17 0.25 16.92
CA GLU A 516 -27.06 1.04 17.77
C GLU A 516 -27.15 0.49 19.20
N SER A 517 -27.20 -0.84 19.38
CA SER A 517 -27.22 -1.41 20.73
C SER A 517 -25.89 -1.18 21.45
N TRP A 518 -24.76 -1.25 20.74
CA TRP A 518 -23.44 -0.91 21.27
C TRP A 518 -23.38 0.55 21.72
N ARG A 519 -23.92 1.47 20.90
CA ARG A 519 -24.03 2.90 21.26
C ARG A 519 -24.83 3.11 22.55
N LYS A 520 -26.02 2.51 22.63
CA LYS A 520 -26.94 2.64 23.76
C LYS A 520 -26.45 1.96 25.05
N SER A 521 -25.45 1.09 24.97
CA SER A 521 -24.87 0.36 26.09
C SER A 521 -23.44 0.81 26.37
N VAL A 522 -22.44 0.24 25.66
CA VAL A 522 -21.02 0.47 25.88
C VAL A 522 -20.64 1.95 25.71
N ALA A 523 -21.01 2.60 24.59
CA ALA A 523 -20.65 4.00 24.36
C ALA A 523 -21.31 4.94 25.38
N ARG A 524 -22.57 4.67 25.72
CA ARG A 524 -23.31 5.40 26.76
C ARG A 524 -22.61 5.31 28.12
N LEU A 525 -22.16 4.12 28.52
CA LEU A 525 -21.49 3.89 29.80
C LEU A 525 -20.06 4.46 29.84
N ALA A 526 -19.38 4.55 28.71
CA ALA A 526 -18.06 5.17 28.62
C ALA A 526 -18.10 6.71 28.56
N TYR A 527 -19.25 7.31 28.22
CA TYR A 527 -19.38 8.74 27.95
C TYR A 527 -19.03 9.62 29.16
N GLY A 528 -18.02 10.48 29.00
CA GLY A 528 -17.53 11.37 30.06
C GLY A 528 -16.60 10.70 31.07
N ASN A 529 -16.24 9.43 30.89
CA ASN A 529 -15.09 8.81 31.52
C ASN A 529 -13.89 8.89 30.56
N TYR A 530 -13.07 9.93 30.70
CA TYR A 530 -12.08 10.31 29.67
C TYR A 530 -11.06 9.23 29.33
N ALA A 531 -10.57 8.43 30.30
CA ALA A 531 -9.69 7.30 29.99
C ALA A 531 -10.35 6.26 29.07
N MET A 532 -11.64 5.96 29.30
CA MET A 532 -12.42 5.04 28.45
C MET A 532 -12.68 5.62 27.07
N MET A 533 -13.00 6.92 27.00
CA MET A 533 -13.16 7.63 25.74
C MET A 533 -11.87 7.62 24.92
N THR A 534 -10.71 7.85 25.55
CA THR A 534 -9.40 7.77 24.90
C THR A 534 -9.07 6.34 24.44
N GLY A 535 -9.48 5.31 25.20
CA GLY A 535 -9.40 3.92 24.74
C GLY A 535 -10.22 3.66 23.48
N ILE A 536 -11.48 4.14 23.44
CA ILE A 536 -12.33 4.06 22.25
C ILE A 536 -11.75 4.88 21.09
N ALA A 537 -11.14 6.03 21.37
CA ALA A 537 -10.44 6.84 20.38
C ALA A 537 -9.31 6.06 19.71
N ALA A 538 -8.51 5.33 20.47
CA ALA A 538 -7.45 4.47 19.95
C ALA A 538 -8.02 3.34 19.07
N ALA A 539 -9.14 2.73 19.48
CA ALA A 539 -9.83 1.74 18.66
C ALA A 539 -10.29 2.32 17.32
N LEU A 540 -10.93 3.49 17.32
CA LEU A 540 -11.41 4.17 16.12
C LEU A 540 -10.27 4.68 15.23
N ALA A 541 -9.16 5.12 15.83
CA ALA A 541 -7.97 5.59 15.13
C ALA A 541 -7.25 4.48 14.36
N ALA A 542 -7.39 3.22 14.79
CA ALA A 542 -6.66 2.10 14.23
C ALA A 542 -6.87 1.89 12.71
N PRO A 543 -8.09 1.92 12.15
CA PRO A 543 -8.30 1.95 10.70
C PRO A 543 -8.05 3.33 10.08
N LEU A 544 -8.10 4.42 10.86
CA LEU A 544 -7.94 5.78 10.35
C LEU A 544 -6.49 6.12 9.97
N ILE A 545 -5.51 5.66 10.75
CA ILE A 545 -4.08 5.80 10.40
C ILE A 545 -3.81 5.22 9.00
N GLY A 546 -4.51 4.11 8.69
CA GLY A 546 -4.78 3.53 7.37
C GLY A 546 -4.76 4.51 6.23
N LEU A 547 -5.84 5.29 6.22
CA LEU A 547 -6.22 6.26 5.21
C LEU A 547 -5.35 7.51 5.29
N ALA A 548 -5.02 7.96 6.50
CA ALA A 548 -4.24 9.18 6.72
C ALA A 548 -2.75 9.04 6.37
N GLY A 549 -2.24 7.82 6.16
CA GLY A 549 -0.81 7.60 5.94
C GLY A 549 0.07 7.82 7.18
N ALA A 550 -0.54 7.85 8.37
CA ALA A 550 0.17 8.08 9.63
C ALA A 550 0.96 6.84 10.09
N ASP A 551 1.92 7.01 11.00
CA ASP A 551 2.65 5.89 11.63
C ASP A 551 1.81 5.18 12.70
N GLY A 552 2.12 3.91 12.94
CA GLY A 552 1.56 3.14 14.06
C GLY A 552 2.06 3.66 15.41
N PHE A 553 1.22 3.60 16.43
CA PHE A 553 1.56 4.02 17.79
C PHE A 553 0.78 3.21 18.82
N GLY A 554 1.13 3.33 20.10
CA GLY A 554 0.37 2.70 21.17
C GLY A 554 0.01 3.67 22.28
N ILE A 555 -1.01 3.31 23.05
CA ILE A 555 -1.33 3.94 24.33
C ILE A 555 -1.11 2.89 25.41
N HIS A 556 -0.34 3.24 26.43
CA HIS A 556 -0.15 2.41 27.61
C HIS A 556 -0.82 3.06 28.82
N PHE A 557 -1.90 2.44 29.30
CA PHE A 557 -2.56 2.86 30.52
C PHE A 557 -1.93 2.19 31.73
N TYR A 558 -1.41 3.00 32.66
CA TYR A 558 -0.82 2.52 33.90
C TYR A 558 -1.49 3.17 35.12
N GLU A 559 -1.64 2.38 36.17
CA GLU A 559 -2.15 2.77 37.50
C GLU A 559 -2.07 1.52 38.40
N GLN A 560 -2.19 1.68 39.72
CA GLN A 560 -2.32 0.57 40.65
C GLN A 560 -3.47 -0.40 40.27
N SER A 561 -3.37 -1.63 40.78
CA SER A 561 -4.38 -2.67 40.57
C SER A 561 -5.81 -2.20 40.90
N SER A 562 -6.80 -2.71 40.15
CA SER A 562 -8.23 -2.39 40.30
C SER A 562 -8.70 -0.98 39.87
N ALA A 563 -7.90 -0.22 39.12
CA ALA A 563 -8.31 1.11 38.63
C ALA A 563 -9.22 1.10 37.37
N GLY A 564 -9.44 -0.06 36.73
CA GLY A 564 -10.26 -0.18 35.52
C GLY A 564 -9.46 -0.20 34.20
N LYS A 565 -8.15 -0.51 34.24
CA LYS A 565 -7.26 -0.60 33.07
C LYS A 565 -7.77 -1.62 32.04
N THR A 566 -7.91 -2.88 32.45
CA THR A 566 -8.41 -3.96 31.57
C THR A 566 -9.83 -3.68 31.10
N THR A 567 -10.68 -3.07 31.93
CA THR A 567 -12.03 -2.64 31.52
C THR A 567 -11.97 -1.63 30.38
N THR A 568 -11.10 -0.63 30.47
CA THR A 568 -10.87 0.38 29.43
C THR A 568 -10.41 -0.25 28.12
N ALA A 569 -9.43 -1.17 28.19
CA ALA A 569 -8.96 -1.91 27.02
C ALA A 569 -10.07 -2.79 26.41
N ASN A 570 -10.87 -3.46 27.23
CA ASN A 570 -11.96 -4.32 26.76
C ASN A 570 -13.08 -3.51 26.09
N VAL A 571 -13.42 -2.35 26.65
CA VAL A 571 -14.40 -1.43 26.05
C VAL A 571 -13.96 -1.02 24.64
N ALA A 572 -12.68 -0.69 24.47
CA ALA A 572 -12.10 -0.39 23.16
C ALA A 572 -12.13 -1.60 22.21
N SER A 573 -11.70 -2.78 22.67
CA SER A 573 -11.70 -4.02 21.86
C SER A 573 -13.09 -4.47 21.43
N SER A 574 -14.12 -4.15 22.22
CA SER A 574 -15.51 -4.53 21.94
C SER A 574 -16.05 -3.93 20.64
N LEU A 575 -15.43 -2.87 20.13
CA LEU A 575 -15.76 -2.33 18.81
C LEU A 575 -15.65 -3.41 17.72
N TYR A 576 -14.62 -4.25 17.79
CA TYR A 576 -14.21 -5.15 16.72
C TYR A 576 -14.58 -6.63 16.94
N GLY A 577 -14.69 -7.07 18.19
CA GLY A 577 -15.06 -8.44 18.52
C GLY A 577 -15.15 -8.71 20.01
N ASN A 578 -15.15 -9.98 20.40
CA ASN A 578 -15.22 -10.37 21.82
C ASN A 578 -13.91 -10.00 22.53
N PRO A 579 -13.95 -9.07 23.51
CA PRO A 579 -12.73 -8.60 24.17
C PRO A 579 -11.93 -9.69 24.88
N ASP A 580 -12.59 -10.72 25.42
CA ASP A 580 -11.91 -11.79 26.16
C ASP A 580 -11.11 -12.71 25.21
N LEU A 581 -11.55 -12.86 23.95
CA LEU A 581 -10.85 -13.64 22.93
C LEU A 581 -9.83 -12.82 22.14
N LEU A 582 -10.03 -11.50 22.02
CA LEU A 582 -9.11 -10.60 21.34
C LEU A 582 -7.91 -10.21 22.20
N ARG A 583 -7.98 -10.38 23.52
CA ARG A 583 -6.94 -9.98 24.47
C ARG A 583 -5.64 -10.77 24.21
N LEU A 584 -4.57 -10.04 23.90
CA LEU A 584 -3.22 -10.57 23.81
C LEU A 584 -2.44 -10.23 25.08
N THR A 585 -1.35 -10.94 25.31
CA THR A 585 -0.43 -10.70 26.43
C THR A 585 0.95 -10.32 25.93
N TRP A 586 1.69 -9.53 26.72
CA TRP A 586 3.12 -9.27 26.46
C TRP A 586 4.00 -10.52 26.62
N TYR A 587 3.46 -11.57 27.24
CA TYR A 587 4.10 -12.88 27.35
C TYR A 587 4.13 -13.59 25.99
N GLY A 588 5.19 -13.31 25.21
CA GLY A 588 5.39 -13.90 23.90
C GLY A 588 6.78 -13.59 23.35
N THR A 589 7.15 -14.25 22.25
CA THR A 589 8.37 -13.90 21.52
C THR A 589 8.14 -12.65 20.68
N ALA A 590 9.19 -11.85 20.46
CA ALA A 590 9.11 -10.68 19.56
C ALA A 590 8.62 -11.06 18.15
N LEU A 591 8.89 -12.29 17.69
CA LEU A 591 8.37 -12.82 16.42
C LEU A 591 6.86 -13.12 16.48
N GLY A 592 6.38 -13.69 17.58
CA GLY A 592 4.95 -13.93 17.80
C GLY A 592 4.16 -12.63 17.77
N LEU A 593 4.60 -11.62 18.54
CA LEU A 593 3.98 -10.30 18.56
C LEU A 593 4.04 -9.59 17.20
N ALA A 594 5.14 -9.72 16.46
CA ALA A 594 5.24 -9.19 15.10
C ALA A 594 4.24 -9.85 14.12
N ASN A 595 4.02 -11.16 14.24
CA ASN A 595 3.03 -11.86 13.42
C ASN A 595 1.61 -11.43 13.75
N GLU A 596 1.28 -11.28 15.03
CA GLU A 596 -0.01 -10.72 15.46
C GLU A 596 -0.16 -9.27 14.98
N ALA A 597 0.87 -8.44 15.10
CA ALA A 597 0.82 -7.07 14.59
C ALA A 597 0.54 -6.98 13.08
N ALA A 598 1.12 -7.90 12.29
CA ALA A 598 0.81 -8.02 10.86
C ALA A 598 -0.63 -8.50 10.58
N ALA A 599 -1.20 -9.30 11.49
CA ALA A 599 -2.60 -9.71 11.44
C ALA A 599 -3.56 -8.60 11.92
N HIS A 600 -3.04 -7.57 12.60
CA HIS A 600 -3.73 -6.36 13.03
C HIS A 600 -3.27 -5.12 12.25
N ASN A 601 -2.89 -5.30 10.98
CA ASN A 601 -2.50 -4.17 10.13
C ASN A 601 -3.71 -3.25 9.86
N ASP A 602 -3.52 -1.95 10.06
CA ASP A 602 -4.55 -0.92 10.19
C ASP A 602 -5.68 -1.30 11.18
N GLY A 603 -5.38 -2.13 12.18
CA GLY A 603 -6.33 -2.64 13.18
C GLY A 603 -5.84 -2.40 14.61
N LEU A 604 -6.76 -2.54 15.57
CA LEU A 604 -6.47 -2.37 17.00
C LEU A 604 -5.80 -3.63 17.55
N MET A 605 -4.69 -3.49 18.28
CA MET A 605 -4.01 -4.59 18.97
C MET A 605 -4.07 -4.41 20.50
N PRO A 606 -4.95 -5.13 21.23
CA PRO A 606 -5.04 -5.03 22.67
C PRO A 606 -4.03 -5.96 23.38
N LEU A 607 -3.13 -5.38 24.17
CA LEU A 607 -2.07 -6.05 24.92
C LEU A 607 -2.25 -5.83 26.42
N ASP A 608 -2.75 -6.84 27.13
CA ASP A 608 -2.98 -6.73 28.56
C ASP A 608 -1.73 -7.11 29.36
N GLU A 609 -1.54 -6.39 30.47
CA GLU A 609 -0.68 -6.74 31.60
C GLU A 609 0.81 -6.94 31.27
N VAL A 610 1.55 -5.84 31.15
CA VAL A 610 3.02 -5.84 30.98
C VAL A 610 3.76 -6.60 32.10
N GLY A 611 3.21 -6.64 33.31
CA GLY A 611 3.87 -7.19 34.50
C GLY A 611 3.80 -8.71 34.68
N GLN A 612 2.95 -9.44 33.95
CA GLN A 612 2.79 -10.88 34.13
C GLN A 612 3.84 -11.71 33.37
N GLY A 613 4.92 -12.08 34.07
CA GLY A 613 5.85 -13.12 33.62
C GLY A 613 6.70 -12.77 32.39
N ALA A 614 6.62 -11.54 31.89
CA ALA A 614 7.38 -11.06 30.76
C ALA A 614 8.71 -10.45 31.23
N ASP A 615 9.81 -10.91 30.64
CA ASP A 615 11.13 -10.31 30.85
C ASP A 615 11.16 -8.86 30.31
N PRO A 616 11.56 -7.86 31.13
CA PRO A 616 11.57 -6.45 30.71
C PRO A 616 12.38 -6.18 29.43
N VAL A 617 13.42 -6.98 29.17
CA VAL A 617 14.21 -6.87 27.94
C VAL A 617 13.40 -7.34 26.73
N SER A 618 12.71 -8.48 26.85
CA SER A 618 11.82 -8.99 25.81
C SER A 618 10.67 -8.01 25.51
N VAL A 619 10.07 -7.41 26.54
CA VAL A 619 9.01 -6.39 26.37
C VAL A 619 9.54 -5.17 25.62
N SER A 620 10.69 -4.63 26.03
CA SER A 620 11.32 -3.48 25.36
C SER A 620 11.62 -3.77 23.87
N GLN A 621 12.19 -4.94 23.56
CA GLN A 621 12.47 -5.34 22.19
C GLN A 621 11.20 -5.53 21.36
N SER A 622 10.16 -6.10 21.97
CA SER A 622 8.87 -6.36 21.31
C SER A 622 8.12 -5.05 21.05
N ALA A 623 8.09 -4.13 22.01
CA ALA A 623 7.53 -2.80 21.84
C ALA A 623 8.25 -2.03 20.73
N TYR A 624 9.59 -2.09 20.69
CA TYR A 624 10.37 -1.46 19.63
C TYR A 624 10.04 -2.03 18.24
N ALA A 625 9.95 -3.35 18.10
CA ALA A 625 9.59 -3.97 16.83
C ALA A 625 8.15 -3.62 16.41
N LEU A 626 7.21 -3.69 17.36
CA LEU A 626 5.79 -3.43 17.16
C LEU A 626 5.54 -2.04 16.58
N PHE A 627 6.09 -0.99 17.20
CA PHE A 627 5.85 0.40 16.78
C PHE A 627 6.78 0.90 15.69
N ASN A 628 7.81 0.13 15.32
CA ASN A 628 8.56 0.39 14.09
C ASN A 628 7.85 -0.11 12.84
N GLY A 629 6.84 -0.99 13.00
CA GLY A 629 6.06 -1.49 11.87
C GLY A 629 6.82 -2.44 10.95
N VAL A 630 7.94 -3.01 11.42
CA VAL A 630 8.86 -3.82 10.60
C VAL A 630 9.32 -5.06 11.35
N GLY A 631 9.10 -6.22 10.73
CA GLY A 631 9.60 -7.50 11.21
C GLY A 631 11.13 -7.63 11.07
N LYS A 632 11.73 -8.53 11.86
CA LYS A 632 13.16 -8.86 11.70
C LYS A 632 13.39 -9.59 10.37
N LEU A 633 14.47 -9.25 9.67
CA LEU A 633 14.96 -10.04 8.53
C LEU A 633 15.25 -11.48 8.99
N GLN A 634 14.73 -12.45 8.24
CA GLN A 634 14.96 -13.86 8.46
C GLN A 634 15.52 -14.49 7.19
N GLY A 635 16.44 -15.44 7.31
CA GLY A 635 16.89 -16.24 6.16
C GLY A 635 15.74 -17.08 5.58
N ALA A 636 15.69 -17.17 4.26
CA ALA A 636 14.78 -18.09 3.56
C ALA A 636 15.41 -19.48 3.45
N LYS A 637 14.56 -20.52 3.44
CA LYS A 637 15.00 -21.93 3.38
C LYS A 637 15.71 -22.28 2.06
N GLU A 638 15.35 -21.58 0.99
CA GLU A 638 15.90 -21.69 -0.37
C GLU A 638 17.11 -20.76 -0.62
N GLY A 639 17.63 -20.08 0.43
CA GLY A 639 18.66 -19.05 0.30
C GLY A 639 18.10 -17.63 0.16
N GLY A 640 18.90 -16.62 0.51
CA GLY A 640 18.43 -15.23 0.61
C GLY A 640 17.64 -14.94 1.89
N ASN A 641 16.88 -13.83 1.90
CA ASN A 641 16.05 -13.42 3.03
C ASN A 641 14.56 -13.56 2.71
N ARG A 642 13.76 -13.94 3.71
CA ARG A 642 12.30 -13.86 3.68
C ARG A 642 11.85 -12.41 3.51
N ASP A 643 10.70 -12.24 2.86
CA ASP A 643 10.08 -10.95 2.69
C ASP A 643 9.78 -10.30 4.06
N LEU A 644 10.14 -9.03 4.14
CA LEU A 644 10.08 -8.26 5.38
C LEU A 644 8.61 -7.89 5.64
N LYS A 645 7.98 -8.54 6.62
CA LYS A 645 6.62 -8.17 7.03
C LYS A 645 6.62 -6.73 7.52
N ARG A 646 5.74 -5.91 6.94
CA ARG A 646 5.46 -4.55 7.38
C ARG A 646 4.05 -4.50 7.91
N TRP A 647 3.85 -3.68 8.93
CA TRP A 647 2.53 -3.43 9.48
C TRP A 647 2.47 -2.02 10.06
N ARG A 648 1.25 -1.56 10.23
CA ARG A 648 0.93 -0.39 11.02
C ARG A 648 -0.26 -0.74 11.89
N THR A 649 -0.17 -0.51 13.18
CA THR A 649 -1.26 -0.84 14.11
C THR A 649 -1.32 0.20 15.22
N VAL A 650 -2.50 0.36 15.81
CA VAL A 650 -2.66 1.07 17.07
C VAL A 650 -2.79 0.03 18.18
N ALA A 651 -1.90 0.10 19.17
CA ALA A 651 -1.94 -0.81 20.30
C ALA A 651 -2.51 -0.14 21.56
N ILE A 652 -3.31 -0.87 22.33
CA ILE A 652 -3.67 -0.48 23.71
C ILE A 652 -2.97 -1.44 24.64
N SER A 653 -2.13 -0.91 25.52
CA SER A 653 -1.38 -1.64 26.51
C SER A 653 -1.85 -1.27 27.92
N THR A 654 -1.80 -2.21 28.86
CA THR A 654 -2.11 -1.98 30.29
C THR A 654 -0.98 -2.47 31.19
N GLY A 655 -0.79 -1.82 32.34
CA GLY A 655 0.20 -2.26 33.34
C GLY A 655 0.05 -1.56 34.68
N GLU A 656 0.82 -2.01 35.68
CA GLU A 656 0.80 -1.37 37.01
C GLU A 656 1.68 -0.12 37.11
N MET A 657 2.73 -0.06 36.31
CA MET A 657 3.69 1.04 36.24
C MET A 657 3.93 1.39 34.76
N ASP A 658 4.45 2.59 34.51
CA ASP A 658 4.83 2.98 33.16
C ASP A 658 5.98 2.10 32.62
N LEU A 659 6.12 2.04 31.30
CA LEU A 659 7.11 1.17 30.67
C LEU A 659 8.56 1.57 30.99
N GLU A 660 8.84 2.86 31.23
CA GLU A 660 10.18 3.34 31.56
C GLU A 660 10.60 2.81 32.94
N THR A 661 9.73 2.96 33.93
CA THR A 661 9.91 2.39 35.28
C THR A 661 10.01 0.86 35.22
N PHE A 662 9.16 0.20 34.43
CA PHE A 662 9.21 -1.26 34.29
C PHE A 662 10.57 -1.74 33.76
N ILE A 663 11.11 -1.10 32.72
CA ILE A 663 12.43 -1.45 32.15
C ILE A 663 13.56 -1.14 33.15
N ALA A 664 13.42 -0.05 33.92
CA ALA A 664 14.39 0.34 34.94
C ALA A 664 14.53 -0.71 36.06
N THR A 665 13.45 -1.45 36.39
CA THR A 665 13.54 -2.54 37.40
C THR A 665 14.53 -3.65 37.03
N ALA A 666 14.81 -3.85 35.74
CA ALA A 666 15.82 -4.77 35.24
C ALA A 666 17.23 -4.15 35.13
N GLY A 667 17.44 -2.96 35.69
CA GLY A 667 18.73 -2.23 35.66
C GLY A 667 19.10 -1.69 34.28
N ARG A 668 18.12 -1.46 33.39
CA ARG A 668 18.35 -0.93 32.04
C ARG A 668 17.76 0.47 31.88
N LYS A 669 18.43 1.32 31.11
CA LYS A 669 17.92 2.64 30.72
C LYS A 669 17.18 2.56 29.39
N THR A 670 16.00 3.20 29.32
CA THR A 670 15.16 3.30 28.13
C THR A 670 15.65 4.43 27.23
N LYS A 671 15.60 4.27 25.90
CA LYS A 671 15.96 5.36 24.97
C LYS A 671 14.75 6.27 24.76
N ALA A 672 14.92 7.59 24.83
CA ALA A 672 13.81 8.57 24.73
C ALA A 672 13.00 8.44 23.43
N GLY A 673 13.64 8.10 22.31
CA GLY A 673 12.97 7.86 21.02
C GLY A 673 12.02 6.65 20.99
N GLN A 674 12.12 5.73 21.96
CA GLN A 674 11.18 4.60 22.10
C GLN A 674 9.91 5.02 22.85
N LEU A 675 10.02 5.97 23.79
CA LEU A 675 8.93 6.43 24.65
C LEU A 675 7.89 7.27 23.91
N VAL A 676 8.27 7.91 22.81
CA VAL A 676 7.29 8.71 22.04
C VAL A 676 6.30 7.84 21.26
N ARG A 677 6.63 6.58 20.93
CA ARG A 677 5.76 5.71 20.12
C ARG A 677 4.72 4.92 20.94
N LEU A 678 4.98 4.73 22.24
CA LEU A 678 4.04 4.18 23.21
C LEU A 678 3.75 5.25 24.26
N LEU A 679 2.57 5.85 24.18
CA LEU A 679 2.15 6.95 25.04
C LEU A 679 1.79 6.40 26.43
N ASN A 680 2.64 6.62 27.42
CA ASN A 680 2.38 6.25 28.81
C ASN A 680 1.40 7.25 29.42
N ILE A 681 0.13 6.89 29.56
CA ILE A 681 -0.93 7.75 30.09
C ILE A 681 -1.38 7.20 31.44
N PRO A 682 -1.29 7.98 32.54
CA PRO A 682 -1.82 7.56 33.82
C PRO A 682 -3.35 7.42 33.72
N LEU A 683 -3.89 6.28 34.17
CA LEU A 683 -5.32 5.99 34.05
C LEU A 683 -6.13 6.79 35.07
N SER A 684 -7.03 7.66 34.62
CA SER A 684 -8.04 8.26 35.50
C SER A 684 -9.15 7.28 35.85
N LYS A 685 -9.45 7.16 37.15
CA LYS A 685 -10.57 6.32 37.64
C LYS A 685 -11.90 6.84 37.10
N ALA A 686 -12.84 5.92 36.87
CA ALA A 686 -14.19 6.30 36.45
C ALA A 686 -14.84 7.21 37.50
N VAL A 687 -15.39 8.34 37.03
CA VAL A 687 -16.07 9.35 37.86
C VAL A 687 -17.57 9.41 37.54
N ARG A 688 -17.99 8.95 36.36
CA ARG A 688 -19.39 8.85 35.95
C ARG A 688 -19.81 7.39 35.94
N PHE A 689 -20.78 7.04 36.77
CA PHE A 689 -21.26 5.66 36.92
C PHE A 689 -22.54 5.35 36.15
N HIS A 690 -23.16 6.33 35.47
CA HIS A 690 -24.33 6.14 34.59
C HIS A 690 -25.43 5.27 35.22
N ASP A 691 -26.01 5.76 36.31
CA ASP A 691 -27.08 5.11 37.09
C ASP A 691 -26.65 3.90 37.95
N HIS A 692 -25.36 3.57 37.98
CA HIS A 692 -24.83 2.53 38.87
C HIS A 692 -24.32 3.12 40.19
N GLN A 693 -24.46 2.34 41.28
CA GLN A 693 -24.20 2.81 42.65
C GLN A 693 -22.73 3.14 42.93
N ASN A 694 -21.79 2.44 42.27
CA ASN A 694 -20.35 2.61 42.48
C ASN A 694 -19.56 2.12 41.27
N GLY A 695 -18.25 2.40 41.27
CA GLY A 695 -17.35 2.01 40.18
C GLY A 695 -17.29 0.52 39.89
N LYS A 696 -17.48 -0.35 40.90
CA LYS A 696 -17.53 -1.80 40.69
C LYS A 696 -18.76 -2.22 39.91
N HIS A 697 -19.95 -1.78 40.33
CA HIS A 697 -21.20 -2.05 39.60
C HIS A 697 -21.17 -1.45 38.19
N HIS A 698 -20.53 -0.29 38.01
CA HIS A 698 -20.33 0.29 36.68
C HIS A 698 -19.41 -0.57 35.80
N ALA A 699 -18.30 -1.08 36.35
CA ALA A 699 -17.40 -1.99 35.64
C ALA A 699 -18.07 -3.33 35.29
N ASP A 700 -18.87 -3.89 36.20
CA ASP A 700 -19.66 -5.11 35.96
C ASP A 700 -20.70 -4.86 34.85
N ALA A 701 -21.38 -3.71 34.86
CA ALA A 701 -22.31 -3.33 33.80
C ALA A 701 -21.63 -3.13 32.43
N LEU A 702 -20.43 -2.54 32.40
CA LEU A 702 -19.62 -2.45 31.19
C LEU A 702 -19.24 -3.84 30.67
N LYS A 703 -18.85 -4.75 31.57
CA LYS A 703 -18.56 -6.14 31.21
C LYS A 703 -19.75 -6.85 30.59
N ASP A 704 -20.90 -6.73 31.24
CA ASP A 704 -22.16 -7.26 30.74
C ASP A 704 -22.57 -6.65 29.39
N ALA A 705 -22.29 -5.36 29.18
CA ALA A 705 -22.58 -4.66 27.94
C ALA A 705 -21.66 -5.14 26.80
N TYR A 706 -20.34 -5.14 26.99
CA TYR A 706 -19.40 -5.52 25.93
C TYR A 706 -19.40 -7.02 25.62
N GLN A 707 -19.95 -7.87 26.50
CA GLN A 707 -20.11 -9.31 26.21
C GLN A 707 -21.36 -9.60 25.36
N ARG A 708 -22.38 -8.73 25.43
CA ARG A 708 -23.65 -8.88 24.67
C ARG A 708 -23.69 -8.00 23.42
N HIS A 709 -22.86 -6.97 23.37
CA HIS A 709 -22.80 -5.99 22.30
C HIS A 709 -21.34 -5.78 21.90
N HIS A 710 -20.89 -6.45 20.84
CA HIS A 710 -19.53 -6.35 20.33
C HIS A 710 -19.43 -6.66 18.84
N GLY A 711 -18.38 -6.16 18.20
CA GLY A 711 -18.02 -6.44 16.80
C GLY A 711 -18.87 -5.75 15.73
N ALA A 712 -20.12 -5.37 16.04
CA ALA A 712 -21.01 -4.69 15.09
C ALA A 712 -20.62 -3.21 14.86
N ALA A 713 -20.23 -2.51 15.94
CA ALA A 713 -19.90 -1.09 15.91
C ALA A 713 -18.66 -0.79 15.04
N GLY A 714 -17.59 -1.57 15.19
CA GLY A 714 -16.36 -1.43 14.42
C GLY A 714 -16.54 -1.74 12.94
N ARG A 715 -17.37 -2.72 12.59
CA ARG A 715 -17.75 -2.99 11.19
C ARG A 715 -18.56 -1.84 10.58
N GLY A 716 -19.46 -1.24 11.37
CA GLY A 716 -20.18 -0.03 10.98
C GLY A 716 -19.25 1.16 10.75
N TRP A 717 -18.28 1.36 11.65
CA TRP A 717 -17.24 2.38 11.54
C TRP A 717 -16.39 2.22 10.27
N ILE A 718 -15.87 1.01 10.02
CA ILE A 718 -15.04 0.73 8.84
C ILE A 718 -15.84 0.92 7.55
N ARG A 719 -17.11 0.49 7.52
CA ARG A 719 -17.98 0.72 6.37
C ARG A 719 -18.17 2.22 6.10
N TRP A 720 -18.41 3.01 7.15
CA TRP A 720 -18.50 4.46 7.02
C TRP A 720 -17.20 5.09 6.49
N LEU A 721 -16.05 4.66 7.02
CA LEU A 721 -14.73 5.11 6.54
C LEU A 721 -14.49 4.76 5.06
N ALA A 722 -14.89 3.55 4.63
CA ALA A 722 -14.73 3.12 3.25
C ALA A 722 -15.48 4.04 2.27
N ASP A 723 -16.65 4.54 2.68
CA ASP A 723 -17.49 5.45 1.90
C ASP A 723 -17.05 6.94 2.01
N HIS A 724 -16.25 7.31 3.04
CA HIS A 724 -15.89 8.70 3.36
C HIS A 724 -14.37 8.93 3.52
N GLN A 725 -13.55 8.24 2.73
CA GLN A 725 -12.08 8.25 2.90
C GLN A 725 -11.46 9.65 2.84
N GLN A 726 -11.87 10.48 1.88
CA GLN A 726 -11.34 11.83 1.72
C GLN A 726 -11.70 12.73 2.91
N GLN A 727 -12.95 12.69 3.36
CA GLN A 727 -13.40 13.42 4.55
C GLN A 727 -12.60 13.01 5.79
N ALA A 728 -12.31 11.72 5.94
CA ALA A 728 -11.53 11.20 7.05
C ALA A 728 -10.08 11.75 7.04
N ILE A 729 -9.44 11.78 5.86
CA ILE A 729 -8.09 12.33 5.68
C ILE A 729 -8.06 13.83 5.99
N ASP A 730 -9.03 14.59 5.49
CA ASP A 730 -9.09 16.04 5.68
C ASP A 730 -9.31 16.40 7.16
N THR A 731 -10.19 15.66 7.85
CA THR A 731 -10.42 15.87 9.29
C THR A 731 -9.16 15.60 10.13
N VAL A 732 -8.36 14.59 9.78
CA VAL A 732 -7.07 14.34 10.45
C VAL A 732 -6.12 15.52 10.24
N ARG A 733 -6.01 16.04 9.01
CA ARG A 733 -5.15 17.19 8.70
C ARG A 733 -5.57 18.44 9.45
N GLU A 734 -6.86 18.70 9.55
CA GLU A 734 -7.42 19.81 10.32
C GLU A 734 -7.10 19.69 11.81
N CYS A 735 -7.27 18.50 12.39
CA CYS A 735 -6.92 18.24 13.78
C CYS A 735 -5.41 18.42 14.01
N GLU A 736 -4.56 17.92 13.13
CA GLU A 736 -3.11 18.12 13.23
C GLU A 736 -2.72 19.61 13.20
N ALA A 737 -3.33 20.39 12.31
CA ALA A 737 -3.10 21.83 12.23
C ALA A 737 -3.52 22.53 13.54
N ARG A 738 -4.69 22.16 14.09
CA ARG A 738 -5.17 22.65 15.38
C ARG A 738 -4.19 22.34 16.50
N TRP A 739 -3.75 21.09 16.63
CA TRP A 739 -2.81 20.67 17.66
C TRP A 739 -1.45 21.36 17.55
N ARG A 740 -0.94 21.59 16.32
CA ARG A 740 0.30 22.37 16.10
C ARG A 740 0.17 23.81 16.62
N SER A 741 -1.02 24.41 16.56
CA SER A 741 -1.26 25.77 17.06
C SER A 741 -1.44 25.87 18.58
N LEU A 742 -1.83 24.77 19.23
CA LEU A 742 -2.07 24.72 20.68
C LEU A 742 -0.79 24.56 21.50
N ILE A 743 0.27 24.02 20.88
CA ILE A 743 1.51 23.67 21.58
C ILE A 743 2.52 24.80 21.40
N PRO A 744 3.04 25.36 22.50
CA PRO A 744 4.09 26.37 22.44
C PRO A 744 5.33 25.89 21.66
N ALA A 745 5.90 26.78 20.84
CA ALA A 745 7.02 26.43 19.95
C ALA A 745 8.35 26.15 20.68
N ASP A 746 8.44 26.50 21.96
CA ASP A 746 9.56 26.24 22.85
C ASP A 746 9.53 24.84 23.48
N TYR A 747 8.44 24.10 23.30
CA TYR A 747 8.36 22.71 23.77
C TYR A 747 9.26 21.80 22.94
N GLY A 748 9.77 20.73 23.57
CA GLY A 748 10.65 19.78 22.89
C GLY A 748 10.01 19.16 21.64
N GLU A 749 10.82 18.89 20.60
CA GLU A 749 10.37 18.27 19.34
C GLU A 749 9.62 16.93 19.57
N GLN A 750 9.95 16.22 20.65
CA GLN A 750 9.26 15.00 21.07
C GLN A 750 7.79 15.26 21.44
N VAL A 751 7.50 16.39 22.09
CA VAL A 751 6.14 16.80 22.47
C VAL A 751 5.31 17.11 21.22
N HIS A 752 5.88 17.84 20.25
CA HIS A 752 5.23 18.08 18.96
C HIS A 752 4.95 16.78 18.19
N ARG A 753 5.87 15.81 18.21
CA ARG A 753 5.66 14.50 17.58
C ARG A 753 4.54 13.70 18.25
N VAL A 754 4.41 13.78 19.57
CA VAL A 754 3.34 13.11 20.32
C VAL A 754 1.99 13.77 20.06
N ALA A 755 1.95 15.09 19.95
CA ALA A 755 0.74 15.84 19.64
C ALA A 755 0.04 15.39 18.36
N ALA A 756 0.80 15.06 17.32
CA ALA A 756 0.23 14.53 16.07
C ALA A 756 -0.57 13.23 16.30
N ARG A 757 -0.15 12.39 17.27
CA ARG A 757 -0.91 11.17 17.64
C ARG A 757 -2.20 11.51 18.37
N PHE A 758 -2.17 12.47 19.28
CA PHE A 758 -3.38 12.97 19.94
C PHE A 758 -4.35 13.64 18.95
N ALA A 759 -3.84 14.31 17.92
CA ALA A 759 -4.66 14.84 16.83
C ALA A 759 -5.42 13.74 16.07
N ILE A 760 -4.77 12.60 15.81
CA ILE A 760 -5.42 11.43 15.18
C ILE A 760 -6.50 10.84 16.11
N LEU A 761 -6.22 10.73 17.42
CA LEU A 761 -7.21 10.25 18.39
C LEU A 761 -8.44 11.16 18.45
N GLU A 762 -8.24 12.47 18.39
CA GLU A 762 -9.34 13.44 18.32
C GLU A 762 -10.14 13.31 17.03
N ALA A 763 -9.47 13.30 15.87
CA ALA A 763 -10.13 13.11 14.58
C ALA A 763 -10.97 11.82 14.58
N ALA A 764 -10.43 10.74 15.15
CA ALA A 764 -11.14 9.47 15.27
C ALA A 764 -12.39 9.56 16.14
N LEU A 765 -12.38 10.32 17.24
CA LEU A 765 -13.58 10.53 18.07
C LEU A 765 -14.61 11.44 17.40
N LEU A 766 -14.17 12.50 16.72
CA LEU A 766 -15.05 13.43 16.02
C LEU A 766 -15.81 12.71 14.90
N LEU A 767 -15.08 11.99 14.03
CA LEU A 767 -15.69 11.18 12.97
C LEU A 767 -16.47 9.99 13.55
N GLY A 768 -16.01 9.46 14.68
CA GLY A 768 -16.62 8.37 15.41
C GLY A 768 -18.01 8.67 15.99
N GLU A 769 -18.49 9.93 15.93
CA GLU A 769 -19.86 10.32 16.30
C GLU A 769 -20.91 9.41 15.63
N VAL A 770 -20.64 8.97 14.40
CA VAL A 770 -21.51 8.04 13.65
C VAL A 770 -21.69 6.67 14.33
N VAL A 771 -20.85 6.33 15.30
CA VAL A 771 -20.95 5.10 16.10
C VAL A 771 -21.20 5.42 17.58
N THR A 772 -20.47 6.37 18.16
CA THR A 772 -20.53 6.71 19.59
C THR A 772 -21.70 7.63 19.95
N GLY A 773 -22.11 8.52 19.04
CA GLY A 773 -23.10 9.57 19.28
C GLY A 773 -22.63 10.64 20.27
N TRP A 774 -21.31 10.80 20.47
CA TRP A 774 -20.76 11.79 21.38
C TRP A 774 -20.58 13.14 20.71
N ASP A 775 -20.82 14.22 21.45
CA ASP A 775 -20.66 15.57 20.95
C ASP A 775 -19.18 15.95 20.78
N ALA A 776 -18.92 16.80 19.79
CA ALA A 776 -17.57 17.21 19.42
C ALA A 776 -16.78 17.87 20.57
N GLN A 777 -17.46 18.57 21.49
CA GLN A 777 -16.77 19.25 22.59
C GLN A 777 -16.25 18.23 23.61
N THR A 778 -17.10 17.30 24.05
CA THR A 778 -16.71 16.25 25.00
C THR A 778 -15.61 15.36 24.42
N CYS A 779 -15.64 15.09 23.11
CA CYS A 779 -14.57 14.36 22.41
C CYS A 779 -13.22 15.11 22.51
N ARG A 780 -13.19 16.42 22.26
CA ARG A 780 -11.97 17.24 22.40
C ARG A 780 -11.49 17.29 23.84
N ASP A 781 -12.39 17.48 24.80
CA ASP A 781 -12.06 17.57 26.22
C ASP A 781 -11.43 16.28 26.73
N ALA A 782 -11.92 15.11 26.29
CA ALA A 782 -11.37 13.82 26.68
C ALA A 782 -9.92 13.63 26.21
N ILE A 783 -9.65 13.92 24.93
CA ILE A 783 -8.29 13.79 24.36
C ILE A 783 -7.35 14.83 24.97
N GLN A 784 -7.80 16.07 25.16
CA GLN A 784 -7.00 17.11 25.79
C GLN A 784 -6.69 16.78 27.25
N HIS A 785 -7.63 16.20 28.00
CA HIS A 785 -7.39 15.71 29.35
C HIS A 785 -6.30 14.63 29.37
N SER A 786 -6.38 13.63 28.48
CA SER A 786 -5.36 12.58 28.39
C SER A 786 -4.00 13.12 27.95
N TYR A 787 -3.96 14.10 27.04
CA TYR A 787 -2.71 14.77 26.65
C TYR A 787 -2.09 15.54 27.82
N ASN A 788 -2.89 16.30 28.57
CA ASN A 788 -2.39 17.04 29.73
C ASN A 788 -1.89 16.09 30.82
N ALA A 789 -2.56 14.95 31.04
CA ALA A 789 -2.10 13.92 31.95
C ALA A 789 -0.76 13.32 31.50
N TRP A 790 -0.62 13.02 30.21
CA TRP A 790 0.65 12.57 29.63
C TRP A 790 1.76 13.64 29.74
N LEU A 791 1.44 14.91 29.45
CA LEU A 791 2.42 16.01 29.47
C LEU A 791 2.96 16.29 30.88
N ARG A 792 2.13 16.14 31.92
CA ARG A 792 2.59 16.30 33.32
C ARG A 792 3.64 15.26 33.69
N GLU A 793 3.48 14.02 33.23
CA GLU A 793 4.40 12.92 33.51
C GLU A 793 5.63 12.95 32.58
N PHE A 794 5.44 13.36 31.32
CA PHE A 794 6.52 13.40 30.35
C PHE A 794 7.42 14.65 30.51
N GLY A 795 6.85 15.77 30.93
CA GLY A 795 7.48 17.09 30.94
C GLY A 795 7.35 17.83 29.61
N THR A 796 7.73 19.12 29.61
CA THR A 796 7.69 20.00 28.42
C THR A 796 9.05 20.09 27.70
N GLY A 797 10.12 19.71 28.39
CA GLY A 797 11.49 19.75 27.89
C GLY A 797 11.93 18.48 27.13
N ASN A 798 13.15 18.51 26.60
CA ASN A 798 13.75 17.31 26.04
C ASN A 798 14.22 16.38 27.18
N LYS A 799 13.61 15.19 27.32
CA LYS A 799 13.96 14.21 28.37
C LYS A 799 15.45 13.85 28.38
N GLU A 800 16.09 13.77 27.22
CA GLU A 800 17.54 13.51 27.16
C GLU A 800 18.34 14.65 27.79
N HIS A 801 17.89 15.90 27.65
CA HIS A 801 18.54 17.05 28.26
C HIS A 801 18.33 17.07 29.78
N GLN A 802 17.12 16.78 30.26
CA GLN A 802 16.84 16.67 31.69
C GLN A 802 17.68 15.57 32.36
N GLN A 803 17.75 14.38 31.75
CA GLN A 803 18.60 13.30 32.26
C GLN A 803 20.09 13.68 32.35
N ILE A 804 20.60 14.49 31.41
CA ILE A 804 21.98 14.99 31.43
C ILE A 804 22.21 15.92 32.63
N ILE A 805 21.25 16.80 32.91
CA ILE A 805 21.28 17.72 34.05
C ILE A 805 21.23 16.93 35.36
N GLU A 806 20.20 16.10 35.55
CA GLU A 806 20.01 15.26 36.74
C GLU A 806 21.22 14.35 37.02
N GLN A 807 21.79 13.74 35.98
CA GLN A 807 22.98 12.89 36.13
C GLN A 807 24.21 13.68 36.59
N THR A 808 24.33 14.94 36.14
CA THR A 808 25.42 15.84 36.56
C THR A 808 25.22 16.30 38.00
N GLU A 809 24.00 16.69 38.37
CA GLU A 809 23.64 17.10 39.73
C GLU A 809 23.82 15.94 40.72
N ALA A 810 23.34 14.75 40.39
CA ALA A 810 23.51 13.56 41.22
C ALA A 810 25.00 13.26 41.49
N PHE A 811 25.86 13.39 40.47
CA PHE A 811 27.30 13.20 40.64
C PHE A 811 27.91 14.30 41.53
N LEU A 812 27.55 15.56 41.32
CA LEU A 812 28.08 16.68 42.10
C LEU A 812 27.57 16.67 43.55
N ASN A 813 26.33 16.26 43.80
CA ASN A 813 25.80 16.06 45.14
C ASN A 813 26.49 14.90 45.87
N ALA A 814 26.68 13.75 45.21
CA ALA A 814 27.32 12.58 45.82
C ALA A 814 28.83 12.75 46.03
N TYR A 815 29.52 13.41 45.08
CA TYR A 815 30.99 13.41 45.01
C TYR A 815 31.64 14.80 45.02
N GLY A 816 30.87 15.88 44.91
CA GLY A 816 31.39 17.25 44.86
C GLY A 816 32.23 17.62 46.08
N PHE A 817 31.90 17.07 47.25
CA PHE A 817 32.66 17.34 48.48
C PHE A 817 33.78 16.34 48.78
N SER A 818 33.71 15.12 48.23
CA SER A 818 34.58 13.99 48.58
C SER A 818 35.64 13.68 47.54
N ARG A 819 35.40 13.97 46.25
CA ARG A 819 36.31 13.68 45.13
C ARG A 819 36.87 14.92 44.45
N PHE A 820 36.48 16.13 44.87
CA PHE A 820 37.05 17.39 44.39
C PHE A 820 37.84 18.08 45.48
N ALA A 821 39.14 18.27 45.24
CA ALA A 821 40.04 18.97 46.13
C ALA A 821 39.69 20.46 46.22
N PRO A 822 39.63 21.09 47.41
CA PRO A 822 39.44 22.53 47.53
C PRO A 822 40.62 23.28 46.90
N PHE A 823 40.35 24.34 46.15
CA PHE A 823 41.39 25.20 45.57
C PHE A 823 41.54 26.49 46.39
N PRO A 824 42.77 26.88 46.81
CA PRO A 824 44.04 26.19 46.59
C PRO A 824 44.15 24.89 47.42
N TYR A 825 44.75 23.85 46.82
CA TYR A 825 44.97 22.55 47.46
C TYR A 825 46.43 22.42 47.88
N SER A 826 46.70 22.05 49.13
CA SER A 826 48.07 21.87 49.63
C SER A 826 48.46 20.39 49.60
N SER A 827 49.72 20.10 49.26
CA SER A 827 50.27 18.74 49.39
C SER A 827 50.38 18.26 50.84
N ALA A 828 50.17 19.15 51.82
CA ALA A 828 50.08 18.82 53.25
C ALA A 828 48.68 18.36 53.69
N ASP A 829 47.66 18.53 52.85
CA ASP A 829 46.30 18.09 53.13
C ASP A 829 46.16 16.57 52.90
N MET A 830 45.20 15.93 53.59
CA MET A 830 44.96 14.49 53.39
C MET A 830 44.61 14.18 51.93
N PRO A 831 45.22 13.16 51.30
CA PRO A 831 45.00 12.86 49.90
C PRO A 831 43.54 12.48 49.63
N VAL A 832 42.93 13.19 48.69
CA VAL A 832 41.59 12.89 48.18
C VAL A 832 41.65 11.61 47.34
N LYS A 833 40.88 10.60 47.73
CA LYS A 833 40.77 9.33 47.00
C LYS A 833 39.98 9.53 45.70
N ASP A 834 40.46 8.92 44.60
CA ASP A 834 39.81 8.92 43.28
C ASP A 834 39.46 10.34 42.76
N LEU A 835 40.44 11.25 42.86
CA LEU A 835 40.31 12.69 42.55
C LEU A 835 39.70 12.94 41.16
N ALA A 836 38.53 13.59 41.15
CA ALA A 836 37.76 13.94 39.95
C ALA A 836 38.04 15.36 39.44
N GLY A 837 38.62 16.23 40.27
CA GLY A 837 38.97 17.60 39.90
C GLY A 837 39.23 18.50 41.10
N TYR A 838 39.11 19.81 40.89
CA TYR A 838 39.23 20.83 41.94
C TYR A 838 37.92 21.61 42.09
N ARG A 839 37.60 22.06 43.30
CA ARG A 839 36.45 22.94 43.55
C ARG A 839 36.88 24.28 44.10
N GLN A 840 36.16 25.34 43.72
CA GLN A 840 36.36 26.69 44.23
C GLN A 840 35.00 27.24 44.65
N LYS A 841 34.90 27.65 45.92
CA LYS A 841 33.71 28.37 46.43
C LYS A 841 33.78 29.82 45.94
N GLY A 842 32.64 30.42 45.65
CA GLY A 842 32.57 31.85 45.32
C GLY A 842 32.87 32.73 46.54
N ASN A 843 32.81 34.05 46.34
CA ASN A 843 33.17 35.04 47.35
C ASN A 843 32.05 35.24 48.40
N HIS A 844 30.81 34.98 48.03
CA HIS A 844 29.65 34.98 48.92
C HIS A 844 29.13 33.56 49.16
N ASP A 845 28.48 33.32 50.31
CA ASP A 845 27.90 32.00 50.62
C ASP A 845 26.81 31.58 49.62
N SER A 846 26.17 32.55 48.96
CA SER A 846 25.16 32.35 47.90
C SER A 846 25.76 32.09 46.50
N ASP A 847 27.08 32.17 46.32
CA ASP A 847 27.70 32.00 45.01
C ASP A 847 27.77 30.52 44.60
N PRO A 848 27.52 30.19 43.32
CA PRO A 848 27.62 28.82 42.83
C PRO A 848 29.05 28.29 42.95
N VAL A 849 29.18 27.04 43.39
CA VAL A 849 30.47 26.37 43.49
C VAL A 849 30.96 26.02 42.09
N ILE A 850 32.22 26.38 41.81
CA ILE A 850 32.87 26.11 40.52
C ILE A 850 33.67 24.82 40.65
N PHE A 851 33.39 23.85 39.78
CA PHE A 851 34.09 22.58 39.70
C PHE A 851 34.94 22.52 38.43
N TYR A 852 36.26 22.44 38.60
CA TYR A 852 37.24 22.19 37.56
C TYR A 852 37.43 20.68 37.40
N THR A 853 36.55 20.07 36.61
CA THR A 853 36.46 18.62 36.43
C THR A 853 37.46 18.11 35.41
N PHE A 854 38.22 17.07 35.78
CA PHE A 854 39.15 16.43 34.85
C PHE A 854 38.41 15.76 33.70
N ARG A 855 39.08 15.73 32.54
CA ARG A 855 38.56 15.09 31.33
C ARG A 855 38.12 13.65 31.58
N GLY A 856 38.93 12.86 32.29
CA GLY A 856 38.61 11.46 32.58
C GLY A 856 37.32 11.29 33.40
N ALA A 857 37.18 12.05 34.48
CA ALA A 857 36.00 12.03 35.34
C ALA A 857 34.75 12.51 34.58
N PHE A 858 34.87 13.61 33.81
CA PHE A 858 33.76 14.12 33.03
C PHE A 858 33.31 13.14 31.93
N GLU A 859 34.23 12.64 31.10
CA GLU A 859 33.86 11.83 29.93
C GLU A 859 33.51 10.37 30.28
N LYS A 860 34.12 9.79 31.33
CA LYS A 860 33.93 8.37 31.68
C LYS A 860 32.92 8.14 32.80
N GLU A 861 32.70 9.13 33.67
CA GLU A 861 31.87 8.98 34.86
C GLU A 861 30.63 9.88 34.81
N ILE A 862 30.81 11.20 34.59
CA ILE A 862 29.68 12.14 34.56
C ILE A 862 28.86 11.98 33.28
N ALA A 863 29.50 11.99 32.11
CA ALA A 863 28.86 11.82 30.80
C ALA A 863 28.73 10.34 30.40
N GLN A 864 28.75 9.41 31.36
CA GLN A 864 28.71 7.98 31.10
C GLN A 864 27.45 7.62 30.29
N ASN A 865 27.65 6.84 29.21
CA ASN A 865 26.63 6.42 28.23
C ASN A 865 26.09 7.52 27.30
N PHE A 866 26.67 8.71 27.31
CA PHE A 866 26.34 9.80 26.38
C PHE A 866 27.55 10.21 25.54
N ASN A 867 27.31 10.88 24.41
CA ASN A 867 28.39 11.54 23.67
C ASN A 867 28.89 12.76 24.48
N PRO A 868 30.17 12.84 24.88
CA PRO A 868 30.64 13.90 25.78
C PRO A 868 30.52 15.32 25.21
N THR A 869 30.58 15.48 23.87
CA THR A 869 30.43 16.78 23.21
C THR A 869 28.97 17.24 23.27
N GLN A 870 28.02 16.35 22.96
CA GLN A 870 26.59 16.65 23.08
C GLN A 870 26.21 16.93 24.54
N PHE A 871 26.72 16.13 25.48
CA PHE A 871 26.50 16.29 26.92
C PHE A 871 26.99 17.67 27.40
N ALA A 872 28.17 18.11 26.96
CA ALA A 872 28.71 19.41 27.31
C ALA A 872 27.92 20.59 26.71
N GLU A 873 27.40 20.46 25.49
CA GLU A 873 26.55 21.50 24.87
C GLU A 873 25.22 21.64 25.62
N VAL A 874 24.61 20.53 26.06
CA VAL A 874 23.38 20.58 26.89
C VAL A 874 23.64 21.29 28.21
N LEU A 875 24.70 20.93 28.94
CA LEU A 875 25.05 21.60 30.20
C LEU A 875 25.40 23.07 30.02
N LYS A 876 26.01 23.45 28.88
CA LYS A 876 26.27 24.84 28.53
C LYS A 876 24.98 25.62 28.35
N ASN A 877 24.02 25.06 27.61
CA ASN A 877 22.71 25.69 27.38
C ASN A 877 21.88 25.77 28.67
N ALA A 878 22.06 24.81 29.58
CA ALA A 878 21.46 24.84 30.92
C ALA A 878 22.20 25.77 31.92
N GLY A 879 23.29 26.43 31.51
CA GLY A 879 24.09 27.29 32.39
C GLY A 879 24.95 26.56 33.44
N MET A 880 24.98 25.23 33.41
CA MET A 880 25.79 24.39 34.31
C MET A 880 27.23 24.21 33.85
N LEU A 881 27.57 24.56 32.61
CA LEU A 881 28.93 24.47 32.06
C LEU A 881 29.39 25.83 31.52
N LYS A 882 30.60 26.25 31.92
CA LYS A 882 31.23 27.49 31.46
C LYS A 882 32.18 27.22 30.28
N PRO A 883 31.84 27.57 29.03
CA PRO A 883 32.71 27.35 27.88
C PRO A 883 33.95 28.27 27.90
N PRO A 884 34.99 27.96 27.09
CA PRO A 884 36.14 28.83 26.90
C PRO A 884 35.77 30.15 26.22
N SER A 885 36.49 31.22 26.57
CA SER A 885 36.31 32.57 25.99
C SER A 885 36.61 32.64 24.49
N SER A 886 37.29 31.63 23.92
CA SER A 886 37.56 31.51 22.49
C SER A 886 36.35 31.05 21.67
N GLY A 887 35.26 30.59 22.31
CA GLY A 887 34.08 30.04 21.65
C GLY A 887 34.29 28.69 20.96
N ARG A 888 35.50 28.09 21.04
CA ARG A 888 35.83 26.80 20.42
C ARG A 888 36.00 25.71 21.48
N GLY A 889 35.17 24.66 21.39
CA GLY A 889 35.18 23.52 22.31
C GLY A 889 34.58 23.83 23.69
N TYR A 890 34.71 22.88 24.60
CA TYR A 890 34.02 22.91 25.92
C TYR A 890 34.99 22.92 27.11
N GLN A 891 36.29 22.81 26.85
CA GLN A 891 37.32 22.71 27.87
C GLN A 891 38.02 24.05 28.08
N ARG A 892 38.44 24.32 29.31
CA ARG A 892 39.22 25.50 29.70
C ARG A 892 40.51 25.08 30.38
N LYS A 893 41.48 25.98 30.42
CA LYS A 893 42.66 25.81 31.28
C LYS A 893 42.24 25.96 32.74
N SER A 894 42.65 25.02 33.57
CA SER A 894 42.52 25.10 35.03
C SER A 894 43.28 26.32 35.59
N PRO A 895 42.96 26.77 36.81
CA PRO A 895 43.90 27.56 37.61
C PRO A 895 45.27 26.88 37.68
N ARG A 896 46.33 27.67 37.89
CA ARG A 896 47.68 27.11 38.05
C ARG A 896 47.73 26.28 39.34
N ILE A 897 47.98 24.99 39.18
CA ILE A 897 48.16 24.04 40.28
C ILE A 897 49.60 23.55 40.17
N ASP A 898 50.41 23.80 41.18
CA ASP A 898 51.85 23.48 41.20
C ASP A 898 52.61 23.93 39.93
N GLY A 899 52.26 25.12 39.44
CA GLY A 899 52.87 25.73 38.25
C GLY A 899 52.39 25.16 36.90
N ARG A 900 51.48 24.19 36.88
CA ARG A 900 50.93 23.57 35.67
C ARG A 900 49.47 23.98 35.43
N GLN A 901 49.06 24.02 34.15
CA GLN A 901 47.67 24.20 33.74
C GLN A 901 47.24 23.03 32.86
N ILE A 902 46.10 22.44 33.18
CA ILE A 902 45.52 21.31 32.47
C ILE A 902 44.17 21.68 31.86
N ASN A 903 43.74 20.94 30.84
CA ASN A 903 42.43 21.15 30.24
C ASN A 903 41.36 20.45 31.10
N VAL A 904 40.32 21.19 31.47
CA VAL A 904 39.23 20.75 32.35
C VAL A 904 37.89 21.21 31.83
N TYR A 905 36.83 20.50 32.20
CA TYR A 905 35.46 20.97 32.06
C TYR A 905 35.11 21.81 33.28
N VAL A 906 34.55 22.99 33.09
CA VAL A 906 34.23 23.91 34.20
C VAL A 906 32.74 23.85 34.44
N LEU A 907 32.33 23.12 35.47
CA LEU A 907 30.95 23.00 35.89
C LEU A 907 30.63 24.02 36.98
N THR A 908 29.41 24.50 36.99
CA THR A 908 28.86 25.34 38.04
C THR A 908 27.64 24.66 38.62
N PHE A 909 27.60 24.57 39.94
CA PHE A 909 26.50 23.95 40.66
C PHE A 909 26.17 24.78 41.88
N ARG A 910 24.87 25.05 42.03
CA ARG A 910 24.30 25.70 43.20
C ARG A 910 23.52 24.60 43.93
N PRO A 911 23.89 24.22 45.16
CA PRO A 911 23.01 23.40 45.97
C PRO A 911 21.71 24.17 46.16
N GLU A 912 20.55 23.52 46.01
CA GLU A 912 19.27 24.14 46.38
C GLU A 912 19.35 24.59 47.85
N ASP A 913 19.14 25.89 48.07
CA ASP A 913 18.88 26.43 49.40
C ASP A 913 17.53 25.84 49.85
N TYR A 914 17.48 25.15 50.99
CA TYR A 914 16.26 24.56 51.56
C TYR A 914 15.18 25.59 52.00
N ASP A 915 15.27 26.83 51.51
CA ASP A 915 14.45 27.97 51.93
C ASP A 915 14.08 28.85 50.71
N GLU A 916 13.22 28.35 49.80
CA GLU A 916 12.33 29.23 49.03
C GLU A 916 10.89 28.69 49.18
N PRO A 917 9.93 29.49 49.69
CA PRO A 917 8.54 29.08 49.82
C PRO A 917 7.87 29.05 48.46
N GLU A 918 7.11 27.98 48.20
CA GLU A 918 6.26 27.80 47.01
C GLU A 918 5.36 29.03 46.77
N GLU A 919 5.48 29.65 45.58
CA GLU A 919 4.44 30.51 44.98
C GLU A 919 3.76 29.80 43.80
#